data_AF-A0A6P0KB73-F1
#
_entry.id   AF-A0A6P0KB73-F1
#
_cell.length_a   1.000
_cell.length_b   1.000
_cell.length_c   1.000
_cell.angle_alpha   90.00
_cell.angle_beta   90.00
_cell.angle_gamma   90.00
#
_symmetry.space_group_name_H-M   'P 1'
#
loop_
_entity.id
_entity.type
_entity.pdbx_description
1 polymer ?
#
loop_
_entity_poly.entity_id
_entity_poly.type
_entity_poly.pdbx_seq_one_letter_code
_entity_poly.pdbx_strand_id
1 'polypeptide(L)'
;MSKQNRQSDTTNSSPTTASNESQDTQASGRRRSEAQNRDKSVYKYLLHCFTDLGISEDEGKKKPNESSIANQWGQQTNRIFIRRVLRSVLPEYYDEEEKSSVQTVPGLTLGKLVEIIVSIQDYWIQQGRDTKNERGSHILTRKDKLRILRKFSQLSLEEKNKLDLNTSFQATEMLLQLLLEIVTDKNNGFNDEDIIVFYKNAISDYQSLRRAKINNSQKLPTDSTEDFIKQHLALLLEDYAIGLDPDRKQEKIDELFRKVKKQISRIDFQSGIRQIKSFLPEKTFTNDSPDAQYSFSRTLIEHLINSVVENSILTDEFPVYLKHFEIKKVRPLPLYVKTETQQIGLLNPLVLREDEDEEDIKGLEMQFAYKVTVHFYVMLPQNYQKRFGEGSSNISSFQNDNKLEFFEESMGIGSPISHIIAVINRVLFWNIPGLSEYLPVAQEILTDDQVLGEITHDSIWSRSVVRLCRKSEIKTAIRDQKKYAQVANELEISSCQYCGFDLVEVAAQAALCARLKAIKQTGINPIDYLTQLCHRAEEINALKKAESYLKFYPFSLKAMEGYLKQTILKEYPTIDSQGEFSKIDDENFWSLVVYDAYLKLTEAYLQEGLYRVAKEYLDLLRFQIDKSERSDKNFLDDLILAKYELCQFRYHYLTDTDDSEHYRNSELDRRTAVSEAENSLNKAESYLKESLEEYHTINEYAQSNYHPFFYFLSRVYAHRAKLYLFMPTYTARPGGRWDVLTEPIRLLEKARIYAARDGSAAEYASWCAYQSWCYLKVAYSGDPEPIQPGFSREECIDWAKRLIDHALICYSDTGQKCYQQIKDNAGKMTKIRSKEGKYYEKYHDIKIQAMPLIKELEKDSRENADEFQQSYDTDKDLLTLDLSLLKKTFHNKPTYLFETHASIILFAMGMLELCEDENNQDKLHKKIEKGITIFDYCSAIAQDGNTTKNEEGVFVLDRIFDQDKTQYSKNYLLTGLYPHRLTQFADLGKIFAATGKSILFLHQSDSNWEEIDHILSGLHHNMSKGSNQSYVLGQKRYNGHLAKHFGEVINYFKKLKVRMNDFSNLIDIRNKVIRDIALRAGVLTS
;
A
#
# COMPACT_ATOMS: atom_id res chain seq x y z
N MET A 1 28.68 46.84 38.22
CA MET A 1 27.72 47.05 39.34
C MET A 1 26.34 47.38 38.77
N SER A 2 25.28 47.08 39.52
CA SER A 2 23.93 47.69 39.49
C SER A 2 23.38 48.38 38.22
N LYS A 3 22.36 47.74 37.62
CA LYS A 3 20.97 48.24 37.44
C LYS A 3 20.68 49.70 36.98
N GLN A 4 19.87 49.79 35.91
CA GLN A 4 18.62 50.60 35.79
C GLN A 4 18.74 52.16 35.76
N ASN A 5 17.78 52.95 35.23
CA ASN A 5 16.54 52.63 34.52
C ASN A 5 16.08 53.71 33.50
N ARG A 6 15.05 53.34 32.74
CA ARG A 6 14.15 54.14 31.87
C ARG A 6 13.78 55.55 32.38
N GLN A 7 13.57 56.46 31.41
CA GLN A 7 12.32 57.22 31.29
C GLN A 7 12.08 57.61 29.82
N SER A 8 10.83 57.68 29.38
CA SER A 8 10.43 58.04 28.01
C SER A 8 8.96 58.48 28.00
N ASP A 9 8.68 59.67 27.51
CA ASP A 9 7.33 60.24 27.48
C ASP A 9 7.23 61.34 26.40
N THR A 10 6.02 61.85 26.14
CA THR A 10 5.64 62.85 25.10
C THR A 10 5.63 62.35 23.64
N THR A 11 4.72 62.78 22.75
CA THR A 11 3.69 63.85 22.88
C THR A 11 2.38 63.49 22.14
N ASN A 12 1.24 63.92 22.69
CA ASN A 12 -0.04 63.98 21.98
C ASN A 12 -0.19 65.31 21.22
N SER A 13 -0.92 65.30 20.10
CA SER A 13 -1.89 66.35 19.78
C SER A 13 -2.93 65.87 18.76
N SER A 14 -4.19 66.22 19.01
CA SER A 14 -5.31 66.09 18.08
C SER A 14 -5.91 67.48 17.81
N PRO A 15 -6.75 67.61 16.77
CA PRO A 15 -7.97 68.39 16.99
C PRO A 15 -9.22 67.75 16.39
N THR A 16 -10.35 67.92 17.08
CA THR A 16 -11.70 67.58 16.63
C THR A 16 -12.47 68.83 16.20
N THR A 17 -13.27 68.74 15.13
CA THR A 17 -14.62 69.34 15.02
C THR A 17 -15.34 68.75 13.80
N ALA A 18 -16.66 68.93 13.68
CA ALA A 18 -17.54 68.14 12.81
C ALA A 18 -18.31 68.98 11.79
N SER A 19 -18.84 68.35 10.72
CA SER A 19 -20.18 68.64 10.17
C SER A 19 -20.64 67.63 9.09
N ASN A 20 -21.94 67.32 9.18
CA ASN A 20 -22.96 66.93 8.18
C ASN A 20 -22.64 66.13 6.89
N GLU A 21 -23.31 64.98 6.81
CA GLU A 21 -24.24 64.53 5.74
C GLU A 21 -23.77 64.17 4.31
N SER A 22 -24.37 63.06 3.83
CA SER A 22 -24.65 62.70 2.43
C SER A 22 -23.48 62.40 1.47
N GLN A 23 -23.08 61.13 1.40
CA GLN A 23 -22.74 60.47 0.12
C GLN A 23 -23.34 59.07 0.03
N ASP A 24 -24.65 59.02 -0.26
CA ASP A 24 -25.26 57.88 -0.92
C ASP A 24 -24.70 57.78 -2.36
N THR A 25 -23.55 57.10 -2.55
CA THR A 25 -23.14 56.38 -3.80
C THR A 25 -21.66 55.93 -3.76
N GLN A 26 -21.39 54.69 -3.33
CA GLN A 26 -20.24 53.92 -3.87
C GLN A 26 -20.34 52.39 -3.72
N ALA A 27 -21.52 51.83 -3.93
CA ALA A 27 -21.78 50.38 -3.87
C ALA A 27 -21.26 49.61 -5.12
N SER A 28 -19.94 49.59 -5.35
CA SER A 28 -19.33 48.76 -6.41
C SER A 28 -17.89 48.29 -6.15
N GLY A 29 -17.47 48.22 -4.88
CA GLY A 29 -16.19 47.59 -4.51
C GLY A 29 -16.16 46.11 -4.92
N ARG A 30 -15.10 45.66 -5.59
CA ARG A 30 -14.89 44.23 -5.90
C ARG A 30 -14.89 43.41 -4.60
N ARG A 31 -15.89 42.55 -4.40
CA ARG A 31 -15.88 41.56 -3.30
C ARG A 31 -14.60 40.71 -3.38
N ARG A 32 -13.90 40.58 -2.26
CA ARG A 32 -12.74 39.68 -2.08
C ARG A 32 -13.06 38.29 -2.63
N SER A 33 -12.07 37.65 -3.26
CA SER A 33 -12.18 36.29 -3.83
C SER A 33 -12.61 35.26 -2.78
N GLU A 34 -12.08 35.36 -1.56
CA GLU A 34 -12.43 34.50 -0.42
C GLU A 34 -13.93 34.49 -0.13
N ALA A 35 -14.58 35.66 -0.11
CA ALA A 35 -16.02 35.77 0.13
C ALA A 35 -16.83 35.12 -1.01
N GLN A 36 -16.37 35.25 -2.26
CA GLN A 36 -17.02 34.57 -3.39
C GLN A 36 -16.86 33.05 -3.31
N ASN A 37 -15.68 32.55 -2.90
CA ASN A 37 -15.43 31.12 -2.74
C ASN A 37 -16.23 30.51 -1.58
N ARG A 38 -16.35 31.22 -0.46
CA ARG A 38 -17.22 30.87 0.67
C ARG A 38 -18.69 30.79 0.23
N ASP A 39 -19.17 31.80 -0.49
CA ASP A 39 -20.56 31.82 -0.97
C ASP A 39 -20.80 30.66 -1.96
N LYS A 40 -19.84 30.34 -2.85
CA LYS A 40 -19.91 29.12 -3.69
C LYS A 40 -20.00 27.84 -2.87
N SER A 41 -19.19 27.65 -1.84
CA SER A 41 -19.16 26.38 -1.09
C SER A 41 -20.45 26.14 -0.30
N VAL A 42 -21.05 27.21 0.25
CA VAL A 42 -22.37 27.13 0.91
C VAL A 42 -23.47 26.81 -0.10
N TYR A 43 -23.53 27.50 -1.24
CA TYR A 43 -24.53 27.19 -2.28
C TYR A 43 -24.34 25.78 -2.86
N LYS A 44 -23.10 25.33 -3.09
CA LYS A 44 -22.82 23.98 -3.59
C LYS A 44 -23.32 22.91 -2.61
N TYR A 45 -23.10 23.12 -1.31
CA TYR A 45 -23.58 22.23 -0.26
C TYR A 45 -25.12 22.22 -0.17
N LEU A 46 -25.78 23.37 -0.27
CA LEU A 46 -27.25 23.45 -0.32
C LEU A 46 -27.83 22.73 -1.54
N LEU A 47 -27.23 22.94 -2.72
CA LEU A 47 -27.69 22.37 -3.99
C LEU A 47 -27.53 20.85 -4.05
N HIS A 48 -26.43 20.28 -3.58
CA HIS A 48 -26.24 18.82 -3.61
C HIS A 48 -26.93 18.07 -2.48
N CYS A 49 -27.02 18.64 -1.26
CA CYS A 49 -27.43 17.86 -0.09
C CYS A 49 -28.90 18.04 0.31
N PHE A 50 -29.56 19.13 -0.09
CA PHE A 50 -30.92 19.46 0.39
C PHE A 50 -31.88 19.98 -0.68
N THR A 51 -31.44 20.04 -1.94
CA THR A 51 -32.22 20.58 -3.07
C THR A 51 -32.39 19.50 -4.13
N ASP A 52 -33.62 19.21 -4.54
CA ASP A 52 -33.87 18.42 -5.75
C ASP A 52 -33.62 19.31 -6.98
N LEU A 53 -32.61 18.95 -7.78
CA LEU A 53 -32.26 19.65 -9.00
C LEU A 53 -33.30 19.45 -10.13
N GLY A 54 -34.20 18.48 -10.02
CA GLY A 54 -35.32 18.26 -10.94
C GLY A 54 -34.88 17.94 -12.37
N ILE A 55 -33.78 17.20 -12.53
CA ILE A 55 -33.21 16.81 -13.82
C ILE A 55 -33.90 15.51 -14.30
N SER A 56 -34.58 15.56 -15.44
CA SER A 56 -35.10 14.36 -16.12
C SER A 56 -33.98 13.64 -16.87
N GLU A 57 -34.04 12.31 -16.92
CA GLU A 57 -33.08 11.50 -17.69
C GLU A 57 -33.42 11.44 -19.18
N ASP A 58 -34.68 11.64 -19.56
CA ASP A 58 -35.18 11.53 -20.94
C ASP A 58 -34.92 12.78 -21.81
N GLU A 59 -34.57 13.93 -21.21
CA GLU A 59 -34.38 15.19 -21.97
C GLU A 59 -32.90 15.47 -22.28
N GLY A 60 -32.57 15.53 -23.58
CA GLY A 60 -31.19 15.62 -24.12
C GLY A 60 -30.37 16.87 -23.79
N LYS A 61 -30.83 17.76 -22.92
CA LYS A 61 -30.00 18.76 -22.22
C LYS A 61 -30.34 18.75 -20.74
N LYS A 62 -29.54 18.01 -19.95
CA LYS A 62 -29.62 17.92 -18.48
C LYS A 62 -29.35 19.28 -17.81
N LYS A 63 -30.33 20.19 -17.77
CA LYS A 63 -30.24 21.47 -17.04
C LYS A 63 -31.06 21.41 -15.74
N PRO A 64 -30.53 21.85 -14.59
CA PRO A 64 -31.29 21.92 -13.35
C PRO A 64 -32.54 22.78 -13.49
N ASN A 65 -33.66 22.32 -12.93
CA ASN A 65 -34.95 23.00 -13.02
C ASN A 65 -34.96 24.24 -12.11
N GLU A 66 -34.53 25.39 -12.67
CA GLU A 66 -34.50 26.69 -12.00
C GLU A 66 -35.84 27.05 -11.32
N SER A 67 -36.98 26.58 -11.83
CA SER A 67 -38.29 26.87 -11.26
C SER A 67 -38.63 26.01 -10.04
N SER A 68 -38.20 24.74 -10.03
CA SER A 68 -38.30 23.86 -8.86
C SER A 68 -37.37 24.34 -7.75
N ILE A 69 -36.12 24.65 -8.08
CA ILE A 69 -35.11 25.14 -7.13
C ILE A 69 -35.53 26.51 -6.56
N ALA A 70 -36.08 27.42 -7.38
CA ALA A 70 -36.65 28.67 -6.91
C ALA A 70 -37.86 28.48 -5.98
N ASN A 71 -38.65 27.42 -6.15
CA ASN A 71 -39.73 27.07 -5.22
C ASN A 71 -39.15 26.59 -3.87
N GLN A 72 -38.25 25.61 -3.92
CA GLN A 72 -37.57 25.02 -2.75
C GLN A 72 -36.82 26.06 -1.90
N TRP A 73 -36.18 27.05 -2.53
CA TRP A 73 -35.41 28.09 -1.84
C TRP A 73 -36.22 29.34 -1.47
N GLY A 74 -37.54 29.33 -1.67
CA GLY A 74 -38.43 30.49 -1.42
C GLY A 74 -38.25 31.65 -2.42
N GLN A 75 -37.38 31.49 -3.42
CA GLN A 75 -37.02 32.51 -4.40
C GLN A 75 -37.93 32.52 -5.64
N GLN A 76 -39.22 32.18 -5.48
CA GLN A 76 -40.19 32.06 -6.59
C GLN A 76 -40.22 33.32 -7.47
N THR A 77 -40.13 34.50 -6.86
CA THR A 77 -40.10 35.82 -7.51
C THR A 77 -38.74 36.21 -8.08
N ASN A 78 -37.66 35.48 -7.77
CA ASN A 78 -36.29 35.82 -8.10
C ASN A 78 -35.51 34.65 -8.74
N ARG A 79 -36.05 34.08 -9.82
CA ARG A 79 -35.35 33.06 -10.63
C ARG A 79 -34.00 33.54 -11.18
N ILE A 80 -33.79 34.85 -11.34
CA ILE A 80 -32.52 35.43 -11.81
C ILE A 80 -31.39 35.19 -10.80
N PHE A 81 -31.68 35.27 -9.49
CA PHE A 81 -30.73 34.88 -8.45
C PHE A 81 -30.34 33.40 -8.56
N ILE A 82 -31.32 32.49 -8.65
CA ILE A 82 -31.09 31.04 -8.78
C ILE A 82 -30.27 30.71 -10.04
N ARG A 83 -30.61 31.29 -11.19
CA ARG A 83 -29.82 31.13 -12.44
C ARG A 83 -28.36 31.56 -12.30
N ARG A 84 -28.10 32.68 -11.59
CA ARG A 84 -26.73 33.15 -11.32
C ARG A 84 -25.99 32.24 -10.34
N VAL A 85 -26.64 31.72 -9.30
CA VAL A 85 -26.05 30.73 -8.39
C VAL A 85 -25.67 29.48 -9.18
N LEU A 86 -26.62 28.87 -9.91
CA LEU A 86 -26.39 27.64 -10.66
C LEU A 86 -25.25 27.79 -11.68
N ARG A 87 -25.24 28.82 -12.52
CA ARG A 87 -24.14 29.08 -13.47
C ARG A 87 -22.78 29.33 -12.80
N SER A 88 -22.75 29.84 -11.57
CA SER A 88 -21.51 30.08 -10.82
C SER A 88 -20.98 28.87 -10.04
N VAL A 89 -21.83 27.89 -9.75
CA VAL A 89 -21.60 26.82 -8.76
C VAL A 89 -21.62 25.42 -9.38
N LEU A 90 -22.49 25.21 -10.39
CA LEU A 90 -22.63 23.99 -11.18
C LEU A 90 -22.47 24.33 -12.70
N PRO A 91 -21.36 24.95 -13.13
CA PRO A 91 -21.16 25.39 -14.53
C PRO A 91 -21.17 24.23 -15.54
N GLU A 92 -20.97 23.00 -15.10
CA GLU A 92 -21.00 21.77 -15.92
C GLU A 92 -22.31 21.54 -16.68
N TYR A 93 -23.43 22.12 -16.24
CA TYR A 93 -24.74 21.99 -16.91
C TYR A 93 -25.04 23.10 -17.93
N TYR A 94 -24.10 24.02 -18.19
CA TYR A 94 -24.34 25.22 -19.01
C TYR A 94 -23.38 25.31 -20.20
N ASP A 95 -23.83 25.96 -21.28
CA ASP A 95 -23.06 26.12 -22.52
C ASP A 95 -21.97 27.23 -22.34
N GLU A 96 -20.84 27.21 -23.07
CA GLU A 96 -19.69 28.13 -22.82
C GLU A 96 -20.05 29.64 -22.84
N GLU A 97 -20.97 30.04 -23.73
CA GLU A 97 -21.50 31.41 -23.78
C GLU A 97 -22.30 31.78 -22.51
N GLU A 98 -22.94 30.79 -21.87
CA GLU A 98 -23.60 30.99 -20.59
C GLU A 98 -22.61 31.06 -19.42
N LYS A 99 -21.53 30.27 -19.46
CA LYS A 99 -20.46 30.29 -18.43
C LYS A 99 -19.75 31.65 -18.40
N SER A 100 -19.32 32.13 -19.57
CA SER A 100 -18.63 33.43 -19.71
C SER A 100 -19.48 34.64 -19.30
N SER A 101 -20.82 34.50 -19.30
CA SER A 101 -21.76 35.57 -18.91
C SER A 101 -21.81 35.88 -17.39
N VAL A 102 -21.20 35.07 -16.50
CA VAL A 102 -21.28 35.27 -15.04
C VAL A 102 -19.90 35.08 -14.37
N GLN A 103 -19.15 36.18 -14.23
CA GLN A 103 -17.87 36.17 -13.49
C GLN A 103 -17.99 36.22 -11.96
N THR A 104 -19.14 36.59 -11.40
CA THR A 104 -19.29 36.85 -9.95
C THR A 104 -20.51 36.18 -9.34
N VAL A 105 -20.27 35.61 -8.16
CA VAL A 105 -21.25 34.84 -7.37
C VAL A 105 -22.25 35.79 -6.71
N PRO A 106 -23.56 35.49 -6.70
CA PRO A 106 -24.53 36.22 -5.89
C PRO A 106 -24.14 36.22 -4.41
N GLY A 107 -24.07 37.40 -3.78
CA GLY A 107 -23.61 37.47 -2.40
C GLY A 107 -24.60 36.84 -1.41
N LEU A 108 -24.09 35.98 -0.53
CA LEU A 108 -24.85 35.37 0.54
C LEU A 108 -24.76 36.21 1.81
N THR A 109 -25.90 36.48 2.45
CA THR A 109 -26.00 37.11 3.78
C THR A 109 -26.63 36.12 4.75
N LEU A 110 -26.44 36.31 6.07
CA LEU A 110 -26.99 35.41 7.08
C LEU A 110 -28.52 35.32 6.98
N GLY A 111 -29.20 36.47 6.85
CA GLY A 111 -30.65 36.51 6.66
C GLY A 111 -31.11 35.77 5.40
N LYS A 112 -30.40 35.92 4.27
CA LYS A 112 -30.73 35.20 3.02
C LYS A 112 -30.48 33.70 3.13
N LEU A 113 -29.46 33.30 3.91
CA LEU A 113 -29.18 31.89 4.19
C LEU A 113 -30.27 31.27 5.07
N VAL A 114 -30.71 31.97 6.12
CA VAL A 114 -31.83 31.54 6.98
C VAL A 114 -33.12 31.43 6.17
N GLU A 115 -33.42 32.40 5.30
CA GLU A 115 -34.57 32.36 4.38
C GLU A 115 -34.55 31.10 3.49
N ILE A 116 -33.39 30.75 2.92
CA ILE A 116 -33.23 29.54 2.10
C ILE A 116 -33.37 28.26 2.96
N ILE A 117 -32.74 28.19 4.14
CA ILE A 117 -32.84 27.04 5.07
C ILE A 117 -34.29 26.79 5.49
N VAL A 118 -35.02 27.84 5.87
CA VAL A 118 -36.43 27.76 6.27
C VAL A 118 -37.30 27.33 5.10
N SER A 119 -37.11 27.93 3.92
CA SER A 119 -37.88 27.57 2.72
C SER A 119 -37.68 26.11 2.30
N ILE A 120 -36.44 25.61 2.34
CA ILE A 120 -36.14 24.20 2.03
C ILE A 120 -36.81 23.28 3.06
N GLN A 121 -36.75 23.63 4.35
CA GLN A 121 -37.42 22.85 5.39
C GLN A 121 -38.95 22.82 5.18
N ASP A 122 -39.57 23.97 4.93
CA ASP A 122 -41.02 24.07 4.73
C ASP A 122 -41.48 23.35 3.45
N TYR A 123 -40.67 23.39 2.38
CA TYR A 123 -40.92 22.63 1.15
C TYR A 123 -40.93 21.11 1.40
N TRP A 124 -39.92 20.57 2.08
CA TRP A 124 -39.86 19.13 2.38
C TRP A 124 -40.95 18.69 3.38
N ILE A 125 -41.34 19.57 4.33
CA ILE A 125 -42.49 19.33 5.23
C ILE A 125 -43.82 19.30 4.46
N GLN A 126 -43.96 20.06 3.36
CA GLN A 126 -45.14 20.02 2.50
C GLN A 126 -45.16 18.77 1.62
N GLN A 127 -44.08 18.48 0.88
CA GLN A 127 -43.95 17.27 0.06
C GLN A 127 -44.18 15.96 0.85
N GLY A 128 -43.68 15.90 2.09
CA GLY A 128 -43.85 14.74 2.97
C GLY A 128 -45.28 14.47 3.45
N ARG A 129 -46.25 15.38 3.20
CA ARG A 129 -47.68 15.15 3.48
C ARG A 129 -48.41 14.49 2.31
N ASP A 130 -47.96 14.73 1.09
CA ASP A 130 -48.66 14.34 -0.14
C ASP A 130 -48.11 13.02 -0.74
N THR A 131 -46.89 12.61 -0.37
CA THR A 131 -46.24 11.39 -0.90
C THR A 131 -46.03 10.31 0.15
N LYS A 132 -46.67 9.14 -0.05
CA LYS A 132 -46.62 8.00 0.89
C LYS A 132 -45.45 7.02 0.70
N ASN A 133 -44.64 7.17 -0.35
CA ASN A 133 -43.69 6.13 -0.76
C ASN A 133 -42.21 6.53 -0.61
N GLU A 134 -41.55 5.87 0.34
CA GLU A 134 -40.17 5.33 0.32
C GLU A 134 -38.95 6.24 0.09
N ARG A 135 -39.06 7.45 -0.46
CA ARG A 135 -37.93 8.41 -0.43
C ARG A 135 -37.91 9.13 0.92
N GLY A 136 -36.82 8.93 1.68
CA GLY A 136 -36.67 9.51 3.01
C GLY A 136 -36.75 11.04 2.98
N SER A 137 -37.62 11.61 3.82
CA SER A 137 -37.85 13.05 3.89
C SER A 137 -36.60 13.79 4.39
N HIS A 138 -35.90 14.51 3.51
CA HIS A 138 -34.72 15.32 3.85
C HIS A 138 -35.08 16.61 4.62
N ILE A 139 -35.70 16.45 5.78
CA ILE A 139 -35.96 17.54 6.73
C ILE A 139 -34.63 17.89 7.42
N LEU A 140 -34.22 19.14 7.25
CA LEU A 140 -32.96 19.70 7.76
C LEU A 140 -32.82 19.53 9.28
N THR A 141 -31.95 18.60 9.71
CA THR A 141 -31.72 18.32 11.14
C THR A 141 -31.03 19.50 11.83
N ARG A 142 -31.01 19.49 13.16
CA ARG A 142 -30.24 20.47 13.95
C ARG A 142 -28.75 20.49 13.57
N LYS A 143 -28.17 19.33 13.24
CA LYS A 143 -26.78 19.20 12.77
C LYS A 143 -26.58 19.79 11.38
N ASP A 144 -27.52 19.59 10.46
CA ASP A 144 -27.42 20.12 9.09
C ASP A 144 -27.50 21.64 9.06
N LYS A 145 -28.43 22.24 9.83
CA LYS A 145 -28.53 23.69 10.00
C LYS A 145 -27.24 24.28 10.56
N LEU A 146 -26.71 23.67 11.62
CA LEU A 146 -25.44 24.06 12.23
C LEU A 146 -24.25 23.87 11.27
N ARG A 147 -24.33 22.91 10.34
CA ARG A 147 -23.32 22.67 9.31
C ARG A 147 -23.37 23.65 8.14
N ILE A 148 -24.57 24.04 7.72
CA ILE A 148 -24.78 25.11 6.72
C ILE A 148 -24.28 26.45 7.30
N LEU A 149 -24.62 26.74 8.56
CA LEU A 149 -24.06 27.89 9.29
C LEU A 149 -22.53 27.80 9.39
N ARG A 150 -21.94 26.64 9.75
CA ARG A 150 -20.47 26.43 9.77
C ARG A 150 -19.78 26.80 8.46
N LYS A 151 -20.34 26.44 7.30
CA LYS A 151 -19.75 26.81 6.00
C LYS A 151 -19.88 28.32 5.71
N PHE A 152 -20.95 28.96 6.16
CA PHE A 152 -21.16 30.41 5.99
C PHE A 152 -20.31 31.25 6.96
N SER A 153 -20.07 30.75 8.17
CA SER A 153 -19.35 31.43 9.25
C SER A 153 -17.83 31.15 9.23
N GLN A 154 -17.27 30.63 8.14
CA GLN A 154 -15.83 30.40 8.04
C GLN A 154 -15.09 31.74 8.01
N LEU A 155 -14.48 32.10 9.14
CA LEU A 155 -13.52 33.20 9.24
C LEU A 155 -12.36 32.95 8.26
N SER A 156 -12.02 33.98 7.48
CA SER A 156 -10.84 33.97 6.60
C SER A 156 -9.55 33.80 7.39
N LEU A 157 -8.46 33.46 6.69
CA LEU A 157 -7.15 33.34 7.34
C LEU A 157 -6.67 34.69 7.90
N GLU A 158 -7.00 35.81 7.24
CA GLU A 158 -6.78 37.15 7.80
C GLU A 158 -7.55 37.38 9.12
N GLU A 159 -8.83 37.00 9.18
CA GLU A 159 -9.67 37.25 10.36
C GLU A 159 -9.27 36.37 11.54
N LYS A 160 -8.96 35.08 11.32
CA LYS A 160 -8.42 34.17 12.35
C LYS A 160 -7.14 34.74 12.99
N ASN A 161 -6.22 35.24 12.15
CA ASN A 161 -4.97 35.86 12.59
C ASN A 161 -5.18 37.21 13.30
N LYS A 162 -6.18 38.01 12.91
CA LYS A 162 -6.55 39.28 13.59
C LYS A 162 -7.25 39.07 14.93
N LEU A 163 -7.93 37.95 15.12
CA LEU A 163 -8.67 37.59 16.33
C LEU A 163 -7.86 36.68 17.29
N ASP A 164 -6.64 36.30 16.92
CA ASP A 164 -5.74 35.38 17.63
C ASP A 164 -6.38 34.00 17.98
N LEU A 165 -7.32 33.55 17.15
CA LEU A 165 -8.11 32.33 17.36
C LEU A 165 -7.38 31.03 16.96
N ASN A 166 -6.07 31.08 16.74
CA ASN A 166 -5.29 30.00 16.15
C ASN A 166 -5.06 28.77 17.07
N THR A 167 -5.57 28.78 18.31
CA THR A 167 -5.12 27.87 19.38
C THR A 167 -6.22 27.13 20.16
N SER A 168 -7.52 27.37 19.94
CA SER A 168 -8.59 26.68 20.71
C SER A 168 -9.77 26.17 19.88
N PHE A 169 -9.73 24.88 19.51
CA PHE A 169 -10.81 24.22 18.76
C PHE A 169 -12.17 24.24 19.47
N GLN A 170 -12.19 24.13 20.80
CA GLN A 170 -13.43 24.16 21.59
C GLN A 170 -14.16 25.50 21.47
N ALA A 171 -13.44 26.63 21.45
CA ALA A 171 -14.05 27.96 21.32
C ALA A 171 -14.86 28.08 20.01
N THR A 172 -14.28 27.67 18.88
CA THR A 172 -14.94 27.77 17.57
C THR A 172 -16.20 26.89 17.47
N GLU A 173 -16.20 25.66 18.01
CA GLU A 173 -17.44 24.86 18.04
C GLU A 173 -18.50 25.46 18.98
N MET A 174 -18.10 25.90 20.18
CA MET A 174 -19.00 26.50 21.17
C MET A 174 -19.68 27.76 20.63
N LEU A 175 -18.91 28.64 19.98
CA LEU A 175 -19.40 29.88 19.36
C LEU A 175 -20.47 29.62 18.29
N LEU A 176 -20.25 28.62 17.43
CA LEU A 176 -21.17 28.30 16.34
C LEU A 176 -22.43 27.55 16.82
N GLN A 177 -22.33 26.83 17.94
CA GLN A 177 -23.50 26.21 18.57
C GLN A 177 -24.39 27.24 19.28
N LEU A 178 -23.79 28.27 19.89
CA LEU A 178 -24.51 29.37 20.53
C LEU A 178 -25.11 30.32 19.48
N LEU A 179 -24.42 30.53 18.35
CA LEU A 179 -24.94 31.27 17.19
C LEU A 179 -26.13 30.53 16.53
N LEU A 180 -26.11 29.19 16.43
CA LEU A 180 -27.29 28.43 16.00
C LEU A 180 -28.48 28.71 16.92
N GLU A 181 -28.34 28.55 18.24
CA GLU A 181 -29.45 28.67 19.18
C GLU A 181 -30.13 30.05 19.08
N ILE A 182 -29.35 31.12 18.92
CA ILE A 182 -29.85 32.49 18.74
C ILE A 182 -30.46 32.72 17.35
N VAL A 183 -29.85 32.24 16.27
CA VAL A 183 -30.40 32.38 14.90
C VAL A 183 -31.68 31.56 14.72
N THR A 184 -31.96 30.58 15.59
CA THR A 184 -33.25 29.89 15.65
C THR A 184 -34.31 30.56 16.55
N ASP A 185 -33.96 31.59 17.31
CA ASP A 185 -34.94 32.39 18.06
C ASP A 185 -35.67 33.36 17.11
N LYS A 186 -37.00 33.42 17.21
CA LYS A 186 -37.86 34.08 16.21
C LYS A 186 -37.87 35.61 16.28
N ASN A 187 -37.22 36.19 17.28
CA ASN A 187 -37.47 37.58 17.68
C ASN A 187 -36.33 38.57 17.41
N ASN A 188 -35.08 38.14 17.18
CA ASN A 188 -33.92 39.04 17.08
C ASN A 188 -33.04 38.77 15.85
N GLY A 189 -32.89 39.77 14.99
CA GLY A 189 -31.81 39.84 13.99
C GLY A 189 -30.63 40.66 14.52
N PHE A 190 -29.40 40.29 14.14
CA PHE A 190 -28.16 40.90 14.64
C PHE A 190 -27.41 41.66 13.53
N ASN A 191 -26.70 42.73 13.90
CA ASN A 191 -25.80 43.46 13.00
C ASN A 191 -24.34 42.98 13.12
N ASP A 192 -23.50 43.34 12.15
CA ASP A 192 -22.11 42.86 12.05
C ASP A 192 -21.20 43.26 13.23
N GLU A 193 -21.50 44.36 13.93
CA GLU A 193 -20.73 44.77 15.13
C GLU A 193 -21.11 43.97 16.38
N ASP A 194 -22.40 43.62 16.54
CA ASP A 194 -22.89 42.81 17.65
C ASP A 194 -22.23 41.43 17.68
N ILE A 195 -21.95 40.88 16.48
CA ILE A 195 -21.27 39.60 16.28
C ILE A 195 -19.90 39.58 16.99
N ILE A 196 -19.16 40.69 17.01
CA ILE A 196 -17.82 40.75 17.65
C ILE A 196 -17.93 40.82 19.19
N VAL A 197 -18.97 41.47 19.73
CA VAL A 197 -19.25 41.48 21.17
C VAL A 197 -19.75 40.11 21.62
N PHE A 198 -20.64 39.51 20.83
CA PHE A 198 -21.10 38.13 21.00
C PHE A 198 -19.96 37.12 21.03
N TYR A 199 -19.00 37.23 20.09
CA TYR A 199 -17.80 36.38 20.05
C TYR A 199 -16.97 36.42 21.34
N LYS A 200 -17.04 37.49 22.14
CA LYS A 200 -16.33 37.59 23.44
C LYS A 200 -17.13 37.01 24.59
N ASN A 201 -18.44 37.29 24.68
CA ASN A 201 -19.27 36.88 25.80
C ASN A 201 -19.63 35.39 25.76
N ALA A 202 -19.85 34.82 24.58
CA ALA A 202 -20.19 33.40 24.42
C ALA A 202 -19.08 32.45 24.92
N ILE A 203 -17.83 32.92 25.03
CA ILE A 203 -16.69 32.15 25.54
C ILE A 203 -16.75 31.98 27.07
N SER A 204 -17.22 32.99 27.83
CA SER A 204 -17.41 32.85 29.29
C SER A 204 -18.64 32.02 29.64
N ASP A 205 -19.75 32.26 28.95
CA ASP A 205 -21.06 31.88 29.46
C ASP A 205 -21.37 30.38 29.25
N TYR A 206 -20.80 29.77 28.21
CA TYR A 206 -21.04 28.35 27.93
C TYR A 206 -20.36 27.41 28.95
N GLN A 207 -19.22 27.78 29.54
CA GLN A 207 -18.64 26.98 30.64
C GLN A 207 -19.57 26.98 31.87
N SER A 208 -20.19 28.13 32.16
CA SER A 208 -21.21 28.29 33.20
C SER A 208 -22.45 27.45 32.88
N LEU A 209 -22.98 27.52 31.66
CA LEU A 209 -24.16 26.77 31.22
C LEU A 209 -23.93 25.26 31.17
N ARG A 210 -22.75 24.78 30.76
CA ARG A 210 -22.44 23.34 30.73
C ARG A 210 -22.34 22.77 32.15
N ARG A 211 -21.68 23.49 33.07
CA ARG A 211 -21.68 23.14 34.52
C ARG A 211 -23.08 23.20 35.13
N ALA A 212 -23.89 24.20 34.77
CA ALA A 212 -25.28 24.31 35.23
C ALA A 212 -26.17 23.15 34.72
N LYS A 213 -26.04 22.74 33.45
CA LYS A 213 -26.77 21.57 32.91
C LYS A 213 -26.36 20.27 33.61
N ILE A 214 -25.07 20.06 33.88
CA ILE A 214 -24.55 18.89 34.62
C ILE A 214 -25.04 18.88 36.08
N ASN A 215 -25.13 20.04 36.74
CA ASN A 215 -25.66 20.12 38.10
C ASN A 215 -27.19 19.95 38.16
N ASN A 216 -27.92 20.37 37.12
CA ASN A 216 -29.38 20.27 37.07
C ASN A 216 -29.90 18.88 36.69
N SER A 217 -29.10 17.99 36.08
CA SER A 217 -29.51 16.61 35.79
C SER A 217 -29.53 15.70 37.03
N GLN A 218 -29.04 16.16 38.19
CA GLN A 218 -29.02 15.38 39.44
C GLN A 218 -30.38 15.29 40.18
N LYS A 219 -31.50 15.69 39.55
CA LYS A 219 -32.85 15.62 40.15
C LYS A 219 -33.92 15.08 39.20
N LEU A 220 -33.76 13.83 38.77
CA LEU A 220 -34.87 12.97 38.34
C LEU A 220 -34.88 11.64 39.13
N PRO A 221 -36.02 10.94 39.22
CA PRO A 221 -36.22 9.85 40.17
C PRO A 221 -35.37 8.58 39.96
N THR A 222 -35.60 7.62 40.86
CA THR A 222 -35.15 6.23 40.78
C THR A 222 -35.99 5.43 39.76
N ASP A 223 -35.98 5.88 38.51
CA ASP A 223 -36.49 5.11 37.37
C ASP A 223 -35.51 3.98 37.01
N SER A 224 -36.00 2.88 36.42
CA SER A 224 -35.17 1.74 36.06
C SER A 224 -34.19 2.08 34.93
N THR A 225 -33.12 1.30 34.79
CA THR A 225 -32.16 1.47 33.69
C THR A 225 -32.81 1.28 32.32
N GLU A 226 -33.86 0.46 32.20
CA GLU A 226 -34.58 0.27 30.92
C GLU A 226 -35.46 1.47 30.56
N ASP A 227 -36.12 2.08 31.55
CA ASP A 227 -36.94 3.28 31.35
C ASP A 227 -36.07 4.48 31.01
N PHE A 228 -34.93 4.63 31.69
CA PHE A 228 -33.90 5.64 31.37
C PHE A 228 -33.41 5.54 29.92
N ILE A 229 -33.07 4.33 29.45
CA ILE A 229 -32.64 4.11 28.06
C ILE A 229 -33.76 4.49 27.08
N LYS A 230 -35.02 4.11 27.35
CA LYS A 230 -36.17 4.44 26.48
C LYS A 230 -36.45 5.93 26.41
N GLN A 231 -36.48 6.62 27.55
CA GLN A 231 -36.65 8.08 27.62
C GLN A 231 -35.56 8.80 26.82
N HIS A 232 -34.30 8.43 27.01
CA HIS A 232 -33.17 9.06 26.33
C HIS A 232 -33.12 8.76 24.83
N LEU A 233 -33.50 7.54 24.40
CA LEU A 233 -33.67 7.19 22.98
C LEU A 233 -34.80 8.00 22.33
N ALA A 234 -35.95 8.13 22.98
CA ALA A 234 -37.09 8.89 22.46
C ALA A 234 -36.72 10.36 22.23
N LEU A 235 -36.05 11.00 23.21
CA LEU A 235 -35.56 12.38 23.12
C LEU A 235 -34.52 12.55 21.99
N LEU A 236 -33.54 11.65 21.88
CA LEU A 236 -32.55 11.71 20.80
C LEU A 236 -33.21 11.56 19.41
N LEU A 237 -34.21 10.70 19.28
CA LEU A 237 -34.89 10.44 18.02
C LEU A 237 -35.97 11.47 17.68
N GLU A 238 -36.37 12.37 18.58
CA GLU A 238 -37.21 13.52 18.21
C GLU A 238 -36.50 14.47 17.24
N ASP A 239 -35.19 14.72 17.42
CA ASP A 239 -34.38 15.58 16.54
C ASP A 239 -34.13 14.96 15.14
N TYR A 240 -34.22 13.62 14.99
CA TYR A 240 -33.99 12.93 13.70
C TYR A 240 -35.28 12.42 13.02
N ALA A 241 -36.38 12.23 13.76
CA ALA A 241 -37.62 11.62 13.25
C ALA A 241 -38.75 12.65 13.01
N ILE A 242 -38.41 13.93 12.86
CA ILE A 242 -39.37 14.97 12.45
C ILE A 242 -39.92 14.58 11.07
N GLY A 243 -41.23 14.30 11.00
CA GLY A 243 -41.90 13.89 9.75
C GLY A 243 -41.95 12.38 9.48
N LEU A 244 -41.35 11.53 10.33
CA LEU A 244 -41.57 10.09 10.25
C LEU A 244 -42.94 9.70 10.81
N ASP A 245 -43.49 8.62 10.27
CA ASP A 245 -44.66 7.91 10.81
C ASP A 245 -44.39 7.49 12.27
N PRO A 246 -45.28 7.79 13.23
CA PRO A 246 -45.11 7.41 14.63
C PRO A 246 -44.86 5.91 14.82
N ASP A 247 -45.47 5.03 14.01
CA ASP A 247 -45.26 3.58 14.13
C ASP A 247 -43.83 3.21 13.73
N ARG A 248 -43.31 3.76 12.63
CA ARG A 248 -41.91 3.57 12.21
C ARG A 248 -40.90 4.18 13.18
N LYS A 249 -41.24 5.31 13.81
CA LYS A 249 -40.42 5.91 14.88
C LYS A 249 -40.34 4.96 16.08
N GLN A 250 -41.47 4.34 16.46
CA GLN A 250 -41.51 3.37 17.56
C GLN A 250 -40.74 2.08 17.21
N GLU A 251 -40.89 1.54 16.01
CA GLU A 251 -40.08 0.39 15.54
C GLU A 251 -38.58 0.67 15.65
N LYS A 252 -38.13 1.88 15.27
CA LYS A 252 -36.72 2.28 15.34
C LYS A 252 -36.25 2.51 16.78
N ILE A 253 -37.09 3.07 17.66
CA ILE A 253 -36.83 3.13 19.12
C ILE A 253 -36.62 1.72 19.67
N ASP A 254 -37.50 0.77 19.35
CA ASP A 254 -37.39 -0.61 19.86
C ASP A 254 -36.22 -1.39 19.24
N GLU A 255 -35.86 -1.12 17.97
CA GLU A 255 -34.62 -1.62 17.35
C GLU A 255 -33.37 -1.13 18.09
N LEU A 256 -33.31 0.17 18.39
CA LEU A 256 -32.18 0.79 19.06
C LEU A 256 -32.10 0.44 20.54
N PHE A 257 -33.23 0.30 21.22
CA PHE A 257 -33.32 -0.24 22.58
C PHE A 257 -32.75 -1.66 22.65
N ARG A 258 -33.10 -2.53 21.70
CA ARG A 258 -32.51 -3.88 21.57
C ARG A 258 -31.00 -3.82 21.29
N LYS A 259 -30.52 -2.93 20.42
CA LYS A 259 -29.08 -2.72 20.15
C LYS A 259 -28.33 -2.26 21.41
N VAL A 260 -28.83 -1.26 22.13
CA VAL A 260 -28.25 -0.74 23.39
C VAL A 260 -28.22 -1.83 24.47
N LYS A 261 -29.35 -2.49 24.75
CA LYS A 261 -29.45 -3.56 25.76
C LYS A 261 -28.55 -4.74 25.43
N LYS A 262 -28.35 -5.08 24.15
CA LYS A 262 -27.38 -6.08 23.70
C LYS A 262 -25.94 -5.67 23.99
N GLN A 263 -25.54 -4.42 23.73
CA GLN A 263 -24.18 -3.97 24.03
C GLN A 263 -23.91 -3.87 25.52
N ILE A 264 -24.84 -3.32 26.31
CA ILE A 264 -24.74 -3.35 27.79
C ILE A 264 -24.56 -4.79 28.27
N SER A 265 -25.41 -5.73 27.82
CA SER A 265 -25.31 -7.15 28.19
C SER A 265 -24.03 -7.86 27.71
N ARG A 266 -23.41 -7.38 26.63
CA ARG A 266 -22.11 -7.85 26.13
C ARG A 266 -20.98 -7.41 27.07
N ILE A 267 -20.94 -6.14 27.44
CA ILE A 267 -19.93 -5.57 28.34
C ILE A 267 -20.08 -6.16 29.74
N ASP A 268 -21.31 -6.31 30.25
CA ASP A 268 -21.64 -6.99 31.53
C ASP A 268 -21.12 -8.44 31.56
N PHE A 269 -21.12 -9.13 30.42
CA PHE A 269 -20.60 -10.50 30.31
C PHE A 269 -19.07 -10.54 30.21
N GLN A 270 -18.45 -9.70 29.36
CA GLN A 270 -17.00 -9.68 29.15
C GLN A 270 -16.24 -9.15 30.38
N SER A 271 -16.82 -8.21 31.13
CA SER A 271 -16.27 -7.69 32.40
C SER A 271 -16.37 -8.66 33.59
N GLY A 272 -17.08 -9.78 33.45
CA GLY A 272 -17.36 -10.70 34.56
C GLY A 272 -18.44 -10.22 35.54
N ILE A 273 -18.98 -9.00 35.40
CA ILE A 273 -20.08 -8.48 36.23
C ILE A 273 -21.27 -9.45 36.24
N ARG A 274 -21.62 -10.01 35.07
CA ARG A 274 -22.69 -11.01 34.92
C ARG A 274 -22.38 -12.35 35.60
N GLN A 275 -21.11 -12.68 35.83
CA GLN A 275 -20.72 -13.84 36.64
C GLN A 275 -20.97 -13.57 38.13
N ILE A 276 -20.62 -12.37 38.62
CA ILE A 276 -20.92 -11.95 40.00
C ILE A 276 -22.44 -11.99 40.24
N LYS A 277 -23.22 -11.35 39.35
CA LYS A 277 -24.69 -11.35 39.37
C LYS A 277 -25.33 -12.76 39.31
N SER A 278 -24.61 -13.77 38.79
CA SER A 278 -25.11 -15.15 38.62
C SER A 278 -24.61 -16.16 39.66
N PHE A 279 -23.44 -15.95 40.26
CA PHE A 279 -22.80 -16.91 41.18
C PHE A 279 -22.70 -16.41 42.62
N LEU A 280 -22.84 -15.10 42.87
CA LEU A 280 -22.76 -14.50 44.21
C LEU A 280 -24.00 -13.68 44.62
N PRO A 281 -25.24 -13.99 44.19
CA PRO A 281 -26.40 -13.11 44.43
C PRO A 281 -26.62 -12.82 45.93
N GLU A 282 -26.51 -13.84 46.78
CA GLU A 282 -26.69 -13.72 48.24
C GLU A 282 -25.63 -12.83 48.93
N LYS A 283 -24.49 -12.57 48.28
CA LYS A 283 -23.44 -11.66 48.81
C LYS A 283 -23.54 -10.24 48.28
N THR A 284 -24.34 -9.99 47.24
CA THR A 284 -24.54 -8.64 46.67
C THR A 284 -25.76 -7.92 47.24
N PHE A 285 -26.64 -8.61 47.99
CA PHE A 285 -27.78 -8.00 48.66
C PHE A 285 -27.48 -7.54 50.09
N THR A 286 -26.66 -6.49 50.23
CA THR A 286 -26.70 -5.62 51.43
C THR A 286 -27.66 -4.45 51.17
N ASN A 287 -28.36 -3.97 52.21
CA ASN A 287 -29.63 -3.25 52.07
C ASN A 287 -29.58 -1.83 51.46
N ASP A 288 -28.40 -1.33 51.04
CA ASP A 288 -28.23 0.02 50.51
C ASP A 288 -28.30 0.06 48.97
N SER A 289 -29.53 0.06 48.44
CA SER A 289 -29.90 0.21 47.01
C SER A 289 -29.35 -0.87 46.03
N PRO A 290 -30.19 -1.81 45.54
CA PRO A 290 -29.73 -3.04 44.89
C PRO A 290 -29.04 -2.88 43.52
N ASP A 291 -29.14 -1.72 42.86
CA ASP A 291 -28.46 -1.47 41.57
C ASP A 291 -27.02 -0.94 41.74
N ALA A 292 -26.69 -0.29 42.86
CA ALA A 292 -25.63 0.74 42.90
C ALA A 292 -24.18 0.23 42.77
N GLN A 293 -23.87 -1.00 43.19
CA GLN A 293 -22.49 -1.52 43.20
C GLN A 293 -22.04 -2.20 41.90
N TYR A 294 -22.98 -2.59 41.02
CA TYR A 294 -22.68 -3.39 39.83
C TYR A 294 -23.44 -2.93 38.56
N SER A 295 -23.83 -1.65 38.52
CA SER A 295 -24.34 -0.95 37.33
C SER A 295 -23.28 -0.03 36.74
N PHE A 296 -23.22 0.09 35.41
CA PHE A 296 -22.49 1.19 34.76
C PHE A 296 -23.06 2.54 35.20
N SER A 297 -22.21 3.59 35.27
CA SER A 297 -22.66 4.94 35.62
C SER A 297 -23.69 5.46 34.61
N ARG A 298 -24.64 6.29 35.05
CA ARG A 298 -25.65 6.90 34.16
C ARG A 298 -24.98 7.63 32.98
N THR A 299 -23.86 8.32 33.20
CA THR A 299 -23.04 8.96 32.15
C THR A 299 -22.42 7.97 31.17
N LEU A 300 -21.88 6.83 31.60
CA LEU A 300 -21.37 5.80 30.69
C LEU A 300 -22.52 5.18 29.85
N ILE A 301 -23.71 5.03 30.45
CA ILE A 301 -24.92 4.60 29.74
C ILE A 301 -25.38 5.65 28.73
N GLU A 302 -25.37 6.95 29.06
CA GLU A 302 -25.64 8.04 28.12
C GLU A 302 -24.64 8.04 26.95
N HIS A 303 -23.34 7.89 27.22
CA HIS A 303 -22.31 7.77 26.18
C HIS A 303 -22.54 6.54 25.28
N LEU A 304 -22.90 5.40 25.86
CA LEU A 304 -23.21 4.18 25.12
C LEU A 304 -24.48 4.34 24.26
N ILE A 305 -25.53 4.97 24.76
CA ILE A 305 -26.76 5.25 23.98
C ILE A 305 -26.43 6.18 22.80
N ASN A 306 -25.77 7.32 23.05
CA ASN A 306 -25.38 8.26 22.01
C ASN A 306 -24.46 7.61 20.95
N SER A 307 -23.50 6.81 21.39
CA SER A 307 -22.62 5.99 20.55
C SER A 307 -23.40 5.02 19.68
N VAL A 308 -24.30 4.20 20.24
CA VAL A 308 -25.10 3.24 19.48
C VAL A 308 -26.03 3.95 18.49
N VAL A 309 -26.65 5.07 18.86
CA VAL A 309 -27.51 5.86 17.97
C VAL A 309 -26.71 6.46 16.81
N GLU A 310 -25.64 7.23 17.08
CA GLU A 310 -24.85 7.84 15.99
C GLU A 310 -24.21 6.80 15.06
N ASN A 311 -23.65 5.72 15.62
CA ASN A 311 -23.06 4.66 14.81
C ASN A 311 -24.13 3.94 13.97
N SER A 312 -25.33 3.69 14.53
CA SER A 312 -26.41 3.04 13.76
C SER A 312 -26.85 3.86 12.55
N ILE A 313 -27.11 5.16 12.73
CA ILE A 313 -27.52 6.07 11.65
C ILE A 313 -26.43 6.15 10.58
N LEU A 314 -25.16 6.19 10.98
CA LEU A 314 -24.04 6.18 10.04
C LEU A 314 -23.94 4.86 9.27
N THR A 315 -24.16 3.71 9.92
CA THR A 315 -24.09 2.40 9.25
C THR A 315 -25.34 2.08 8.42
N ASP A 316 -26.48 2.70 8.70
CA ASP A 316 -27.69 2.57 7.86
C ASP A 316 -27.49 3.28 6.50
N GLU A 317 -26.60 4.28 6.42
CA GLU A 317 -26.19 4.96 5.17
C GLU A 317 -24.91 4.37 4.55
N PHE A 318 -23.91 4.06 5.36
CA PHE A 318 -22.62 3.50 4.97
C PHE A 318 -22.40 2.14 5.68
N PRO A 319 -23.01 1.05 5.19
CA PRO A 319 -22.96 -0.28 5.82
C PRO A 319 -21.63 -1.00 5.57
N VAL A 320 -20.54 -0.39 6.03
CA VAL A 320 -19.16 -0.89 6.01
C VAL A 320 -18.76 -1.26 7.44
N TYR A 321 -18.30 -2.49 7.66
CA TYR A 321 -18.09 -3.03 8.99
C TYR A 321 -16.76 -3.81 9.12
N LEU A 322 -16.15 -3.74 10.30
CA LEU A 322 -15.05 -4.63 10.71
C LEU A 322 -15.62 -5.96 11.20
N LYS A 323 -15.12 -7.08 10.65
CA LYS A 323 -15.50 -8.45 11.03
C LYS A 323 -14.61 -9.00 12.14
N HIS A 324 -13.28 -8.92 11.95
CA HIS A 324 -12.24 -9.22 12.93
C HIS A 324 -10.88 -8.74 12.38
N PHE A 325 -9.83 -8.84 13.20
CA PHE A 325 -8.44 -8.58 12.81
C PHE A 325 -7.51 -9.68 13.33
N GLU A 326 -6.52 -10.07 12.53
CA GLU A 326 -5.42 -10.95 12.92
C GLU A 326 -4.15 -10.11 13.16
N ILE A 327 -3.54 -10.23 14.33
CA ILE A 327 -2.28 -9.52 14.66
C ILE A 327 -1.17 -10.56 14.85
N LYS A 328 -0.35 -10.75 13.83
CA LYS A 328 0.82 -11.63 13.88
C LYS A 328 2.08 -10.81 14.19
N LYS A 329 2.71 -11.06 15.33
CA LYS A 329 4.09 -10.60 15.57
C LYS A 329 5.03 -11.28 14.57
N VAL A 330 5.63 -10.48 13.70
CA VAL A 330 6.82 -10.89 12.95
C VAL A 330 7.99 -10.77 13.93
N ARG A 331 8.91 -11.74 13.91
CA ARG A 331 10.12 -11.62 14.74
C ARG A 331 10.95 -10.43 14.21
N PRO A 332 11.63 -9.63 15.06
CA PRO A 332 12.59 -8.67 14.56
C PRO A 332 13.58 -9.40 13.66
N LEU A 333 13.75 -8.91 12.44
CA LEU A 333 14.74 -9.44 11.50
C LEU A 333 16.12 -9.05 12.06
N PRO A 334 16.97 -10.02 12.49
CA PRO A 334 18.13 -9.70 13.32
C PRO A 334 19.08 -8.67 12.71
N LEU A 335 19.32 -7.60 13.45
CA LEU A 335 20.21 -6.49 13.10
C LEU A 335 21.05 -6.13 14.32
N TYR A 336 22.00 -7.00 14.65
CA TYR A 336 22.94 -6.80 15.75
C TYR A 336 24.29 -6.35 15.18
N VAL A 337 24.83 -5.23 15.66
CA VAL A 337 26.15 -4.73 15.24
C VAL A 337 27.26 -5.58 15.87
N LYS A 338 28.33 -5.88 15.13
CA LYS A 338 29.51 -6.57 15.68
C LYS A 338 30.19 -5.65 16.71
N THR A 339 30.12 -6.00 18.00
CA THR A 339 30.69 -5.23 19.12
C THR A 339 31.71 -6.07 19.90
N GLU A 340 32.46 -5.45 20.81
CA GLU A 340 33.42 -6.17 21.68
C GLU A 340 32.73 -7.21 22.57
N THR A 341 31.49 -6.94 22.99
CA THR A 341 30.66 -7.84 23.81
C THR A 341 29.84 -8.84 22.97
N GLN A 342 29.46 -8.48 21.74
CA GLN A 342 28.83 -9.39 20.77
C GLN A 342 29.75 -9.62 19.55
N GLN A 343 30.66 -10.58 19.68
CA GLN A 343 31.58 -10.97 18.60
C GLN A 343 30.87 -11.52 17.33
N ILE A 344 29.59 -11.90 17.46
CA ILE A 344 28.74 -12.39 16.37
C ILE A 344 27.69 -11.34 15.98
N GLY A 345 28.13 -10.28 15.30
CA GLY A 345 27.23 -9.33 14.61
C GLY A 345 26.81 -9.78 13.21
N LEU A 346 25.78 -9.11 12.69
CA LEU A 346 25.16 -9.28 11.36
C LEU A 346 25.20 -7.99 10.50
N LEU A 347 25.74 -6.90 11.06
CA LEU A 347 26.05 -5.63 10.37
C LEU A 347 27.50 -5.25 10.69
N ASN A 348 28.23 -4.74 9.70
CA ASN A 348 29.64 -4.41 9.84
C ASN A 348 29.85 -2.93 10.20
N PRO A 349 30.31 -2.60 11.43
CA PRO A 349 30.44 -1.21 11.88
C PRO A 349 31.42 -0.37 11.03
N LEU A 350 32.27 -1.01 10.22
CA LEU A 350 33.24 -0.35 9.35
C LEU A 350 32.65 0.20 8.04
N VAL A 351 31.40 -0.13 7.71
CA VAL A 351 30.68 0.40 6.54
C VAL A 351 29.43 1.20 6.91
N LEU A 352 28.99 1.18 8.17
CA LEU A 352 28.09 2.20 8.69
C LEU A 352 28.80 3.57 8.63
N ARG A 353 28.16 4.58 8.02
CA ARG A 353 28.77 5.91 7.75
C ARG A 353 27.94 7.08 8.26
N GLU A 354 26.72 6.82 8.72
CA GLU A 354 25.70 7.81 9.02
C GLU A 354 25.21 7.52 10.45
N ASP A 355 25.25 8.49 11.38
CA ASP A 355 24.83 8.28 12.79
C ASP A 355 23.37 7.81 12.88
N GLU A 356 22.55 8.24 11.90
CA GLU A 356 21.17 7.80 11.67
C GLU A 356 21.05 6.28 11.46
N ASP A 357 22.02 5.63 10.81
CA ASP A 357 21.99 4.16 10.64
C ASP A 357 22.12 3.46 12.00
N GLU A 358 22.92 4.00 12.94
CA GLU A 358 23.03 3.42 14.28
C GLU A 358 21.77 3.63 15.13
N GLU A 359 21.14 4.81 15.08
CA GLU A 359 19.86 5.05 15.76
C GLU A 359 18.75 4.18 15.16
N ASP A 360 18.75 4.01 13.84
CA ASP A 360 17.83 3.13 13.12
C ASP A 360 17.92 1.68 13.60
N ILE A 361 19.14 1.16 13.79
CA ILE A 361 19.40 -0.19 14.31
C ILE A 361 18.97 -0.30 15.79
N LYS A 362 19.38 0.63 16.65
CA LYS A 362 19.00 0.65 18.08
C LYS A 362 17.49 0.68 18.27
N GLY A 363 16.77 1.45 17.44
CA GLY A 363 15.31 1.47 17.42
C GLY A 363 14.68 0.13 17.00
N LEU A 364 15.30 -0.58 16.04
CA LEU A 364 14.83 -1.88 15.57
C LEU A 364 15.09 -3.01 16.59
N GLU A 365 16.19 -2.99 17.33
CA GLU A 365 16.47 -3.96 18.41
C GLU A 365 15.40 -3.92 19.52
N MET A 366 14.82 -2.74 19.78
CA MET A 366 13.80 -2.53 20.81
C MET A 366 12.37 -2.84 20.34
N GLN A 367 12.14 -3.12 19.06
CA GLN A 367 10.81 -3.18 18.46
C GLN A 367 10.51 -4.52 17.76
N PHE A 368 9.22 -4.75 17.47
CA PHE A 368 8.75 -5.89 16.69
C PHE A 368 8.02 -5.38 15.46
N ALA A 369 8.31 -5.96 14.30
CA ALA A 369 7.44 -5.78 13.15
C ALA A 369 6.11 -6.54 13.37
N TYR A 370 5.00 -5.95 12.97
CA TYR A 370 3.68 -6.58 12.99
C TYR A 370 3.20 -6.80 11.56
N LYS A 371 2.54 -7.95 11.34
CA LYS A 371 1.69 -8.20 10.18
C LYS A 371 0.26 -8.20 10.69
N VAL A 372 -0.55 -7.26 10.21
CA VAL A 372 -1.95 -7.10 10.62
C VAL A 372 -2.85 -7.32 9.42
N THR A 373 -3.72 -8.32 9.50
CA THR A 373 -4.78 -8.58 8.52
C THR A 373 -6.09 -8.08 9.09
N VAL A 374 -6.84 -7.25 8.37
CA VAL A 374 -8.15 -6.75 8.81
C VAL A 374 -9.23 -7.23 7.84
N HIS A 375 -10.24 -7.90 8.38
CA HIS A 375 -11.37 -8.44 7.61
C HIS A 375 -12.56 -7.51 7.69
N PHE A 376 -13.10 -7.14 6.52
CA PHE A 376 -14.24 -6.25 6.35
C PHE A 376 -15.43 -7.00 5.77
N TYR A 377 -16.63 -6.48 6.00
CA TYR A 377 -17.78 -6.77 5.15
C TYR A 377 -18.55 -5.49 4.83
N VAL A 378 -19.14 -5.47 3.64
CA VAL A 378 -19.99 -4.38 3.14
C VAL A 378 -21.31 -4.98 2.69
N MET A 379 -22.44 -4.35 3.05
CA MET A 379 -23.73 -4.73 2.49
C MET A 379 -23.86 -4.15 1.08
N LEU A 380 -24.21 -4.99 0.11
CA LEU A 380 -24.29 -4.59 -1.29
C LEU A 380 -25.44 -3.59 -1.51
N PRO A 381 -25.23 -2.48 -2.25
CA PRO A 381 -26.30 -1.54 -2.55
C PRO A 381 -27.36 -2.19 -3.45
N GLN A 382 -28.58 -1.64 -3.43
CA GLN A 382 -29.67 -2.11 -4.29
C GLN A 382 -29.26 -1.99 -5.77
N ASN A 383 -29.57 -3.02 -6.55
CA ASN A 383 -29.19 -3.15 -7.96
C ASN A 383 -27.67 -3.16 -8.26
N TYR A 384 -26.81 -3.46 -7.27
CA TYR A 384 -25.36 -3.61 -7.48
C TYR A 384 -25.01 -4.61 -8.59
N GLN A 385 -24.28 -4.14 -9.59
CA GLN A 385 -23.67 -4.98 -10.63
C GLN A 385 -22.19 -5.22 -10.29
N LYS A 386 -21.73 -6.47 -10.35
CA LYS A 386 -20.32 -6.84 -10.15
C LYS A 386 -19.43 -6.20 -11.21
N ARG A 387 -18.17 -5.93 -10.86
CA ARG A 387 -17.14 -5.49 -11.81
C ARG A 387 -16.76 -6.60 -12.79
N PHE A 388 -16.88 -7.87 -12.36
CA PHE A 388 -16.61 -9.06 -13.18
C PHE A 388 -17.85 -9.96 -13.32
N GLY A 389 -18.12 -10.43 -14.54
CA GLY A 389 -19.32 -11.20 -14.88
C GLY A 389 -19.34 -12.64 -14.36
N GLU A 390 -20.50 -13.30 -14.44
CA GLU A 390 -20.84 -14.54 -13.72
C GLU A 390 -19.86 -15.72 -13.88
N GLY A 391 -19.12 -15.79 -14.98
CA GLY A 391 -18.05 -16.78 -15.18
C GLY A 391 -16.89 -16.69 -14.17
N SER A 392 -16.79 -15.61 -13.39
CA SER A 392 -15.74 -15.38 -12.40
C SER A 392 -16.12 -15.78 -10.97
N SER A 393 -16.89 -16.86 -10.80
CA SER A 393 -17.35 -17.36 -9.49
C SER A 393 -16.21 -17.57 -8.47
N ASN A 394 -15.03 -17.97 -8.95
CA ASN A 394 -13.82 -18.18 -8.13
C ASN A 394 -13.09 -16.87 -7.71
N ILE A 395 -13.71 -15.70 -7.90
CA ILE A 395 -13.24 -14.39 -7.39
C ILE A 395 -14.14 -13.88 -6.24
N SER A 396 -15.42 -14.29 -6.20
CA SER A 396 -16.42 -13.78 -5.24
C SER A 396 -17.04 -14.89 -4.37
N SER A 397 -16.19 -15.72 -3.74
CA SER A 397 -16.57 -16.81 -2.83
C SER A 397 -17.10 -16.35 -1.45
N PHE A 398 -17.89 -15.27 -1.44
CA PHE A 398 -18.37 -14.59 -0.23
C PHE A 398 -19.85 -14.16 -0.29
N GLN A 399 -20.54 -14.37 -1.42
CA GLN A 399 -21.96 -14.00 -1.60
C GLN A 399 -22.95 -15.03 -1.04
N ASN A 400 -22.94 -15.21 0.28
CA ASN A 400 -24.15 -15.58 1.01
C ASN A 400 -24.73 -14.29 1.63
N ASP A 401 -26.04 -14.08 1.57
CA ASP A 401 -26.77 -13.02 2.32
C ASP A 401 -26.43 -11.55 1.94
N ASN A 402 -26.38 -11.19 0.64
CA ASN A 402 -26.22 -9.80 0.14
C ASN A 402 -25.02 -8.99 0.69
N LYS A 403 -23.98 -9.66 1.18
CA LYS A 403 -22.72 -9.05 1.64
C LYS A 403 -21.55 -9.36 0.71
N LEU A 404 -20.58 -8.45 0.68
CA LEU A 404 -19.24 -8.67 0.14
C LEU A 404 -18.26 -8.68 1.31
N GLU A 405 -17.60 -9.81 1.55
CA GLU A 405 -16.50 -9.91 2.53
C GLU A 405 -15.15 -9.82 1.80
N PHE A 406 -14.19 -9.13 2.41
CA PHE A 406 -12.81 -9.03 1.91
C PHE A 406 -11.83 -8.76 3.04
N PHE A 407 -10.53 -8.75 2.74
CA PHE A 407 -9.49 -8.44 3.72
C PHE A 407 -8.36 -7.60 3.13
N GLU A 408 -7.72 -6.81 3.97
CA GLU A 408 -6.59 -5.95 3.62
C GLU A 408 -5.49 -6.07 4.68
N GLU A 409 -4.23 -5.88 4.27
CA GLU A 409 -3.05 -6.20 5.08
C GLU A 409 -2.12 -4.99 5.22
N SER A 410 -1.50 -4.85 6.39
CA SER A 410 -0.40 -3.93 6.62
C SER A 410 0.75 -4.64 7.35
N MET A 411 1.99 -4.31 6.99
CA MET A 411 3.21 -4.82 7.60
C MET A 411 4.19 -3.67 7.85
N GLY A 412 4.99 -3.77 8.92
CA GLY A 412 5.95 -2.75 9.33
C GLY A 412 6.16 -2.73 10.85
N ILE A 413 6.81 -1.68 11.38
CA ILE A 413 7.18 -1.53 12.80
C ILE A 413 6.18 -0.72 13.65
N GLY A 414 5.02 -0.35 13.11
CA GLY A 414 4.03 0.46 13.83
C GLY A 414 3.29 -0.30 14.94
N SER A 415 2.50 0.43 15.74
CA SER A 415 1.63 -0.21 16.74
C SER A 415 0.49 -0.98 16.06
N PRO A 416 -0.05 -2.07 16.65
CA PRO A 416 -1.16 -2.81 16.06
C PRO A 416 -2.40 -1.95 15.77
N ILE A 417 -2.73 -0.99 16.64
CA ILE A 417 -3.84 -0.05 16.42
C ILE A 417 -3.52 0.87 15.23
N SER A 418 -2.29 1.37 15.14
CA SER A 418 -1.84 2.23 14.04
C SER A 418 -1.82 1.49 12.69
N HIS A 419 -1.47 0.20 12.67
CA HIS A 419 -1.63 -0.67 11.50
C HIS A 419 -3.11 -0.85 11.11
N ILE A 420 -4.01 -1.09 12.06
CA ILE A 420 -5.46 -1.19 11.77
C ILE A 420 -5.97 0.14 11.19
N ILE A 421 -5.57 1.28 11.74
CA ILE A 421 -5.90 2.61 11.22
C ILE A 421 -5.37 2.82 9.79
N ALA A 422 -4.12 2.41 9.51
CA ALA A 422 -3.55 2.46 8.16
C ALA A 422 -4.31 1.57 7.17
N VAL A 423 -4.77 0.40 7.60
CA VAL A 423 -5.64 -0.47 6.80
C VAL A 423 -7.03 0.14 6.58
N ILE A 424 -7.61 0.81 7.57
CA ILE A 424 -8.88 1.55 7.41
C ILE A 424 -8.70 2.73 6.44
N ASN A 425 -7.62 3.50 6.53
CA ASN A 425 -7.27 4.54 5.53
C ASN A 425 -7.19 3.92 4.11
N ARG A 426 -6.50 2.78 3.97
CA ARG A 426 -6.36 2.04 2.71
C ARG A 426 -7.69 1.56 2.17
N VAL A 427 -8.59 1.04 3.00
CA VAL A 427 -9.90 0.53 2.52
C VAL A 427 -10.84 1.67 2.18
N LEU A 428 -10.93 2.72 3.01
CA LEU A 428 -11.94 3.77 2.83
C LEU A 428 -11.58 4.86 1.82
N PHE A 429 -10.30 5.19 1.63
CA PHE A 429 -9.89 6.38 0.86
C PHE A 429 -9.10 6.08 -0.41
N TRP A 430 -8.20 5.09 -0.39
CA TRP A 430 -7.33 4.82 -1.54
C TRP A 430 -8.17 4.38 -2.75
N ASN A 431 -7.78 4.83 -3.93
CA ASN A 431 -8.33 4.41 -5.23
C ASN A 431 -9.82 4.76 -5.50
N ILE A 432 -10.53 5.47 -4.59
CA ILE A 432 -11.95 5.83 -4.76
C ILE A 432 -12.11 7.11 -5.60
N PRO A 433 -12.72 7.08 -6.81
CA PRO A 433 -12.84 8.25 -7.68
C PRO A 433 -13.50 9.49 -7.03
N GLY A 434 -14.55 9.28 -6.23
CA GLY A 434 -15.25 10.36 -5.53
C GLY A 434 -14.36 11.15 -4.53
N LEU A 435 -13.28 10.54 -4.03
CA LEU A 435 -12.39 11.14 -3.03
C LEU A 435 -11.08 11.72 -3.63
N SER A 436 -10.98 11.80 -4.96
CA SER A 436 -9.81 12.27 -5.73
C SER A 436 -9.12 13.54 -5.23
N GLU A 437 -9.88 14.53 -4.74
CA GLU A 437 -9.36 15.82 -4.24
C GLU A 437 -8.58 15.71 -2.91
N TYR A 438 -8.72 14.61 -2.18
CA TYR A 438 -8.18 14.43 -0.84
C TYR A 438 -6.92 13.55 -0.84
N LEU A 439 -6.05 13.78 0.15
CA LEU A 439 -4.99 12.83 0.49
C LEU A 439 -5.65 11.52 0.98
N PRO A 440 -5.18 10.33 0.57
CA PRO A 440 -5.80 9.06 0.95
C PRO A 440 -5.39 8.60 2.37
N VAL A 441 -5.18 9.58 3.26
CA VAL A 441 -4.85 9.48 4.69
C VAL A 441 -5.64 10.58 5.40
N ALA A 442 -6.41 10.23 6.44
CA ALA A 442 -7.04 11.23 7.30
C ALA A 442 -6.08 11.65 8.43
N GLN A 443 -5.93 12.95 8.64
CA GLN A 443 -5.22 13.55 9.78
C GLN A 443 -5.98 13.24 11.06
N GLU A 444 -5.37 12.54 12.02
CA GLU A 444 -5.89 12.42 13.37
C GLU A 444 -5.58 13.69 14.18
N ILE A 445 -6.51 14.09 15.05
CA ILE A 445 -6.42 15.33 15.83
C ILE A 445 -6.51 14.97 17.30
N LEU A 446 -5.35 14.99 17.97
CA LEU A 446 -5.27 14.85 19.42
C LEU A 446 -6.03 16.01 20.08
N THR A 447 -6.88 15.69 21.05
CA THR A 447 -7.64 16.67 21.85
C THR A 447 -7.33 16.46 23.31
N ASP A 448 -7.11 17.53 24.10
CA ASP A 448 -6.67 17.45 25.50
C ASP A 448 -7.58 16.58 26.40
N ASP A 449 -8.86 16.46 26.05
CA ASP A 449 -9.84 15.52 26.65
C ASP A 449 -9.34 14.05 26.68
N GLN A 450 -8.38 13.65 25.83
CA GLN A 450 -7.78 12.31 25.77
C GLN A 450 -6.67 12.07 26.82
N VAL A 451 -6.19 13.13 27.50
CA VAL A 451 -5.08 13.04 28.48
C VAL A 451 -5.59 12.88 29.92
N LEU A 452 -6.86 13.21 30.19
CA LEU A 452 -7.47 13.11 31.51
C LEU A 452 -7.94 11.68 31.82
N GLY A 453 -6.99 10.83 32.24
CA GLY A 453 -7.24 9.50 32.80
C GLY A 453 -7.87 9.51 34.20
N GLU A 454 -8.93 10.30 34.40
CA GLU A 454 -9.62 10.50 35.70
C GLU A 454 -11.09 10.02 35.71
N ILE A 455 -11.36 8.85 35.13
CA ILE A 455 -12.40 7.93 35.64
C ILE A 455 -11.79 6.52 35.72
N THR A 456 -12.09 5.80 36.80
CA THR A 456 -11.54 4.46 37.05
C THR A 456 -12.21 3.39 36.19
N HIS A 457 -11.39 2.58 35.51
CA HIS A 457 -11.73 1.34 34.79
C HIS A 457 -12.27 1.41 33.35
N ASP A 458 -12.22 2.54 32.64
CA ASP A 458 -12.69 2.62 31.24
C ASP A 458 -11.74 1.96 30.20
N SER A 459 -11.69 0.63 30.17
CA SER A 459 -11.29 -0.15 28.97
C SER A 459 -12.39 -0.23 27.91
N ILE A 460 -13.49 0.51 28.13
CA ILE A 460 -14.79 0.32 27.50
C ILE A 460 -15.05 1.34 26.37
N TRP A 461 -14.33 2.46 26.30
CA TRP A 461 -14.66 3.61 25.46
C TRP A 461 -13.46 4.12 24.65
N SER A 462 -13.72 4.63 23.44
CA SER A 462 -12.75 5.40 22.67
C SER A 462 -13.44 6.45 21.80
N ARG A 463 -12.71 7.54 21.53
CA ARG A 463 -13.10 8.64 20.64
C ARG A 463 -11.99 8.89 19.62
N SER A 464 -12.31 8.71 18.34
CA SER A 464 -11.44 9.12 17.24
C SER A 464 -11.93 10.47 16.67
N VAL A 465 -10.98 11.32 16.29
CA VAL A 465 -11.18 12.69 15.80
C VAL A 465 -10.29 12.87 14.58
N VAL A 466 -10.88 13.13 13.41
CA VAL A 466 -10.19 13.10 12.12
C VAL A 466 -10.59 14.24 11.18
N ARG A 467 -9.70 14.58 10.26
CA ARG A 467 -9.91 15.50 9.13
C ARG A 467 -9.45 14.86 7.82
N LEU A 468 -10.19 15.09 6.73
CA LEU A 468 -9.72 14.81 5.37
C LEU A 468 -9.00 16.05 4.83
N CYS A 469 -7.75 15.88 4.40
CA CYS A 469 -6.91 16.98 3.93
C CYS A 469 -6.93 17.07 2.39
N ARG A 470 -7.18 18.26 1.83
CA ARG A 470 -7.19 18.48 0.37
C ARG A 470 -5.76 18.49 -0.21
N LYS A 471 -5.49 17.76 -1.30
CA LYS A 471 -4.15 17.69 -1.93
C LYS A 471 -3.62 19.08 -2.33
N SER A 472 -4.48 19.95 -2.86
CA SER A 472 -4.12 21.32 -3.26
C SER A 472 -3.68 22.21 -2.09
N GLU A 473 -4.28 22.05 -0.92
CA GLU A 473 -3.91 22.77 0.30
C GLU A 473 -2.63 22.21 0.94
N ILE A 474 -2.39 20.89 0.84
CA ILE A 474 -1.11 20.27 1.25
C ILE A 474 0.04 20.80 0.39
N LYS A 475 -0.09 20.77 -0.95
CA LYS A 475 0.96 21.29 -1.85
C LYS A 475 1.18 22.81 -1.69
N THR A 476 0.15 23.55 -1.28
CA THR A 476 0.28 24.95 -0.86
C THR A 476 1.07 25.06 0.46
N ALA A 477 0.77 24.22 1.46
CA ALA A 477 1.44 24.23 2.76
C ALA A 477 2.92 23.82 2.69
N ILE A 478 3.28 22.82 1.88
CA ILE A 478 4.67 22.42 1.61
C ILE A 478 5.45 23.59 1.01
N ARG A 479 4.96 24.15 -0.10
CA ARG A 479 5.60 25.28 -0.80
C ARG A 479 5.77 26.51 0.10
N ASP A 480 4.77 26.80 0.93
CA ASP A 480 4.78 27.91 1.87
C ASP A 480 5.52 27.62 3.19
N GLN A 481 6.05 26.40 3.38
CA GLN A 481 6.69 25.89 4.61
C GLN A 481 5.84 26.08 5.89
N LYS A 482 4.54 25.74 5.78
CA LYS A 482 3.53 25.86 6.84
C LYS A 482 2.94 24.49 7.20
N LYS A 483 2.38 24.36 8.41
CA LYS A 483 1.53 23.20 8.75
C LYS A 483 0.20 23.30 8.04
N TYR A 484 -0.42 22.18 7.66
CA TYR A 484 -1.71 22.15 6.96
C TYR A 484 -2.79 23.02 7.62
N ALA A 485 -2.87 23.01 8.96
CA ALA A 485 -3.83 23.81 9.73
C ALA A 485 -3.68 25.34 9.61
N GLN A 486 -2.54 25.84 9.10
CA GLN A 486 -2.26 27.26 8.85
C GLN A 486 -2.62 27.70 7.42
N VAL A 487 -3.08 26.77 6.57
CA VAL A 487 -3.35 26.98 5.14
C VAL A 487 -4.75 26.49 4.75
N ALA A 488 -5.28 25.48 5.44
CA ALA A 488 -6.60 24.91 5.18
C ALA A 488 -7.73 25.93 5.41
N ASN A 489 -8.57 26.11 4.40
CA ASN A 489 -9.75 26.96 4.47
C ASN A 489 -10.87 26.25 5.24
N GLU A 490 -11.14 25.00 4.87
CA GLU A 490 -12.13 24.14 5.52
C GLU A 490 -11.49 23.32 6.65
N LEU A 491 -11.66 23.78 7.90
CA LEU A 491 -11.20 23.06 9.09
C LEU A 491 -12.21 22.01 9.59
N GLU A 492 -13.14 21.52 8.76
CA GLU A 492 -14.16 20.54 9.17
C GLU A 492 -13.51 19.28 9.77
N ILE A 493 -14.07 18.84 10.90
CA ILE A 493 -13.64 17.67 11.66
C ILE A 493 -14.82 16.71 11.74
N SER A 494 -14.53 15.42 11.59
CA SER A 494 -15.39 14.36 12.09
C SER A 494 -14.84 13.82 13.41
N SER A 495 -15.71 13.62 14.39
CA SER A 495 -15.39 12.76 15.53
C SER A 495 -16.49 11.75 15.75
N CYS A 496 -16.11 10.55 16.18
CA CYS A 496 -17.03 9.48 16.53
C CYS A 496 -16.55 8.77 17.79
N GLN A 497 -17.48 8.15 18.50
CA GLN A 497 -17.25 7.42 19.74
C GLN A 497 -17.72 5.99 19.55
N TYR A 498 -17.06 5.04 20.19
CA TYR A 498 -17.49 3.65 20.25
C TYR A 498 -17.39 3.13 21.69
N CYS A 499 -18.28 2.20 22.05
CA CYS A 499 -18.33 1.57 23.37
C CYS A 499 -18.35 0.04 23.22
N GLY A 500 -17.49 -0.65 23.97
CA GLY A 500 -17.28 -2.10 23.92
C GLY A 500 -16.50 -2.58 25.15
N PHE A 501 -15.52 -3.48 24.97
CA PHE A 501 -14.72 -3.99 26.09
C PHE A 501 -13.26 -4.32 25.72
N ASP A 502 -13.00 -4.70 24.47
CA ASP A 502 -11.65 -4.87 23.94
C ASP A 502 -11.14 -3.52 23.43
N LEU A 503 -10.03 -3.03 23.97
CA LEU A 503 -9.44 -1.72 23.64
C LEU A 503 -9.13 -1.58 22.14
N VAL A 504 -8.71 -2.66 21.48
CA VAL A 504 -8.34 -2.66 20.06
C VAL A 504 -9.58 -2.69 19.18
N GLU A 505 -10.60 -3.50 19.53
CA GLU A 505 -11.92 -3.43 18.87
C GLU A 505 -12.52 -2.02 18.99
N VAL A 506 -12.51 -1.46 20.20
CA VAL A 506 -13.14 -0.17 20.51
C VAL A 506 -12.43 0.99 19.80
N ALA A 507 -11.09 1.01 19.77
CA ALA A 507 -10.33 1.98 18.99
C ALA A 507 -10.54 1.82 17.48
N ALA A 508 -10.54 0.59 16.96
CA ALA A 508 -10.72 0.32 15.53
C ALA A 508 -12.11 0.72 15.02
N GLN A 509 -13.18 0.42 15.77
CA GLN A 509 -14.54 0.81 15.41
C GLN A 509 -14.73 2.33 15.52
N ALA A 510 -14.19 2.99 16.55
CA ALA A 510 -14.22 4.46 16.63
C ALA A 510 -13.48 5.11 15.45
N ALA A 511 -12.31 4.57 15.06
CA ALA A 511 -11.52 5.03 13.92
C ALA A 511 -12.22 4.81 12.56
N LEU A 512 -12.93 3.69 12.38
CA LEU A 512 -13.76 3.41 11.21
C LEU A 512 -14.90 4.44 11.10
N CYS A 513 -15.72 4.56 12.15
CA CYS A 513 -16.89 5.42 12.12
C CYS A 513 -16.53 6.90 12.03
N ALA A 514 -15.43 7.36 12.63
CA ALA A 514 -14.95 8.73 12.45
C ALA A 514 -14.58 9.03 10.98
N ARG A 515 -14.01 8.04 10.26
CA ARG A 515 -13.62 8.17 8.84
C ARG A 515 -14.81 8.06 7.88
N LEU A 516 -15.76 7.16 8.13
CA LEU A 516 -17.03 7.10 7.40
C LEU A 516 -17.84 8.39 7.56
N LYS A 517 -17.88 8.97 8.78
CA LYS A 517 -18.51 10.26 9.07
C LYS A 517 -17.81 11.42 8.34
N ALA A 518 -16.49 11.33 8.12
CA ALA A 518 -15.74 12.29 7.32
C ALA A 518 -16.06 12.15 5.81
N ILE A 519 -16.27 10.94 5.31
CA ILE A 519 -16.75 10.71 3.93
C ILE A 519 -18.15 11.29 3.76
N LYS A 520 -19.09 11.06 4.70
CA LYS A 520 -20.40 11.74 4.72
C LYS A 520 -20.26 13.27 4.71
N GLN A 521 -19.22 13.81 5.35
CA GLN A 521 -18.95 15.26 5.29
C GLN A 521 -18.51 15.74 3.89
N THR A 522 -17.87 14.92 3.03
CA THR A 522 -17.53 15.36 1.66
C THR A 522 -18.76 15.66 0.79
N GLY A 523 -19.91 15.05 1.09
CA GLY A 523 -21.15 15.19 0.30
C GLY A 523 -21.26 14.23 -0.88
N ILE A 524 -20.38 13.22 -0.99
CA ILE A 524 -20.50 12.13 -1.96
C ILE A 524 -21.74 11.29 -1.64
N ASN A 525 -22.49 10.90 -2.68
CA ASN A 525 -23.61 9.97 -2.60
C ASN A 525 -23.16 8.61 -2.01
N PRO A 526 -23.77 8.12 -0.92
CA PRO A 526 -23.39 6.84 -0.31
C PRO A 526 -23.48 5.66 -1.29
N ILE A 527 -24.47 5.63 -2.19
CA ILE A 527 -24.67 4.52 -3.14
C ILE A 527 -23.51 4.45 -4.14
N ASP A 528 -23.08 5.60 -4.67
CA ASP A 528 -21.97 5.68 -5.62
C ASP A 528 -20.65 5.32 -4.93
N TYR A 529 -20.44 5.80 -3.69
CA TYR A 529 -19.28 5.46 -2.87
C TYR A 529 -19.20 3.96 -2.57
N LEU A 530 -20.29 3.34 -2.12
CA LEU A 530 -20.36 1.91 -1.80
C LEU A 530 -20.14 1.05 -3.05
N THR A 531 -20.66 1.47 -4.20
CA THR A 531 -20.44 0.79 -5.48
C THR A 531 -18.97 0.85 -5.89
N GLN A 532 -18.35 2.04 -5.84
CA GLN A 532 -16.91 2.23 -6.09
C GLN A 532 -16.04 1.41 -5.13
N LEU A 533 -16.38 1.37 -3.84
CA LEU A 533 -15.70 0.56 -2.83
C LEU A 533 -15.80 -0.95 -3.12
N CYS A 534 -16.96 -1.45 -3.50
CA CYS A 534 -17.17 -2.86 -3.83
C CYS A 534 -16.44 -3.28 -5.12
N HIS A 535 -16.53 -2.48 -6.20
CA HIS A 535 -15.76 -2.72 -7.43
C HIS A 535 -14.26 -2.75 -7.16
N ARG A 536 -13.75 -1.79 -6.39
CA ARG A 536 -12.33 -1.71 -6.04
C ARG A 536 -11.88 -2.87 -5.14
N ALA A 537 -12.74 -3.36 -4.24
CA ALA A 537 -12.46 -4.58 -3.47
C ALA A 537 -12.41 -5.83 -4.36
N GLU A 538 -13.29 -5.94 -5.38
CA GLU A 538 -13.23 -6.99 -6.40
C GLU A 538 -11.94 -6.89 -7.24
N GLU A 539 -11.56 -5.69 -7.72
CA GLU A 539 -10.32 -5.44 -8.47
C GLU A 539 -9.06 -5.79 -7.65
N ILE A 540 -8.97 -5.38 -6.38
CA ILE A 540 -7.83 -5.71 -5.50
C ILE A 540 -7.74 -7.22 -5.21
N ASN A 541 -8.88 -7.89 -5.00
CA ASN A 541 -8.87 -9.34 -4.80
C ASN A 541 -8.44 -10.10 -6.07
N ALA A 542 -8.83 -9.62 -7.26
CA ALA A 542 -8.32 -10.13 -8.52
C ALA A 542 -6.80 -9.91 -8.65
N LEU A 543 -6.27 -8.73 -8.32
CA LEU A 543 -4.84 -8.43 -8.40
C LEU A 543 -4.00 -9.26 -7.43
N LYS A 544 -4.43 -9.40 -6.17
CA LYS A 544 -3.80 -10.29 -5.17
C LYS A 544 -3.72 -11.74 -5.67
N LYS A 545 -4.78 -12.22 -6.33
CA LYS A 545 -4.82 -13.56 -6.93
C LYS A 545 -3.90 -13.68 -8.16
N ALA A 546 -3.83 -12.65 -9.00
CA ALA A 546 -2.91 -12.59 -10.14
C ALA A 546 -1.44 -12.67 -9.68
N GLU A 547 -1.05 -11.89 -8.66
CA GLU A 547 0.29 -11.99 -8.06
C GLU A 547 0.60 -13.38 -7.47
N SER A 548 -0.41 -14.07 -6.94
CA SER A 548 -0.18 -15.38 -6.30
C SER A 548 0.37 -16.42 -7.27
N TYR A 549 0.06 -16.30 -8.57
CA TYR A 549 0.57 -17.19 -9.62
C TYR A 549 2.06 -17.00 -9.94
N LEU A 550 2.69 -15.90 -9.52
CA LEU A 550 4.15 -15.72 -9.58
C LEU A 550 4.86 -16.26 -8.33
N LYS A 551 4.27 -15.99 -7.16
CA LYS A 551 4.87 -16.29 -5.84
C LYS A 551 4.64 -17.75 -5.40
N PHE A 552 3.60 -18.38 -5.92
CA PHE A 552 3.20 -19.77 -5.65
C PHE A 552 2.85 -20.47 -6.96
N TYR A 553 2.52 -21.77 -6.88
CA TYR A 553 2.12 -22.58 -8.03
C TYR A 553 0.98 -21.89 -8.82
N PRO A 554 1.07 -21.75 -10.16
CA PRO A 554 1.97 -22.43 -11.09
C PRO A 554 3.34 -21.76 -11.35
N PHE A 555 3.71 -20.70 -10.62
CA PHE A 555 4.98 -19.97 -10.75
C PHE A 555 5.22 -19.31 -12.13
N SER A 556 4.15 -18.86 -12.81
CA SER A 556 4.15 -18.43 -14.22
C SER A 556 3.65 -17.00 -14.43
N LEU A 557 4.46 -16.17 -15.11
CA LEU A 557 4.03 -14.87 -15.65
C LEU A 557 2.84 -15.00 -16.61
N LYS A 558 2.82 -16.00 -17.48
CA LYS A 558 1.74 -16.19 -18.44
C LYS A 558 0.41 -16.55 -17.76
N ALA A 559 0.43 -17.30 -16.65
CA ALA A 559 -0.78 -17.51 -15.83
C ALA A 559 -1.33 -16.18 -15.29
N MET A 560 -0.46 -15.32 -14.75
CA MET A 560 -0.81 -13.98 -14.27
C MET A 560 -1.34 -13.10 -15.40
N GLU A 561 -0.66 -13.06 -16.56
CA GLU A 561 -1.09 -12.29 -17.73
C GLU A 561 -2.47 -12.72 -18.23
N GLY A 562 -2.69 -14.01 -18.47
CA GLY A 562 -3.97 -14.55 -18.93
C GLY A 562 -5.11 -14.26 -17.95
N TYR A 563 -4.85 -14.39 -16.64
CA TYR A 563 -5.83 -14.05 -15.61
C TYR A 563 -6.14 -12.54 -15.57
N LEU A 564 -5.14 -11.66 -15.72
CA LEU A 564 -5.36 -10.21 -15.80
C LEU A 564 -6.14 -9.83 -17.06
N LYS A 565 -5.82 -10.41 -18.24
CA LYS A 565 -6.56 -10.23 -19.49
C LYS A 565 -8.01 -10.72 -19.41
N GLN A 566 -8.31 -11.69 -18.54
CA GLN A 566 -9.69 -12.13 -18.24
C GLN A 566 -10.44 -11.26 -17.23
N THR A 567 -9.74 -10.44 -16.45
CA THR A 567 -10.31 -9.69 -15.31
C THR A 567 -10.07 -8.18 -15.45
N ILE A 568 -9.05 -7.64 -14.78
CA ILE A 568 -8.79 -6.20 -14.67
C ILE A 568 -8.50 -5.56 -16.03
N LEU A 569 -7.76 -6.26 -16.91
CA LEU A 569 -7.29 -5.73 -18.20
C LEU A 569 -8.22 -6.08 -19.38
N LYS A 570 -9.40 -6.67 -19.13
CA LYS A 570 -10.35 -7.10 -20.16
C LYS A 570 -10.85 -5.95 -21.05
N GLU A 571 -10.94 -4.76 -20.49
CA GLU A 571 -11.48 -3.54 -21.12
C GLU A 571 -10.38 -2.53 -21.49
N TYR A 572 -9.10 -2.90 -21.33
CA TYR A 572 -7.95 -2.00 -21.49
C TYR A 572 -6.96 -2.52 -22.56
N PRO A 573 -6.08 -1.65 -23.10
CA PRO A 573 -5.16 -2.03 -24.18
C PRO A 573 -4.23 -3.18 -23.79
N THR A 574 -4.22 -4.25 -24.58
CA THR A 574 -3.33 -5.39 -24.37
C THR A 574 -2.47 -5.64 -25.60
N ILE A 575 -1.24 -6.10 -25.38
CA ILE A 575 -0.30 -6.47 -26.45
C ILE A 575 -0.78 -7.76 -27.10
N ASP A 576 -0.84 -7.73 -28.43
CA ASP A 576 -1.22 -8.84 -29.30
C ASP A 576 -0.03 -9.79 -29.60
N SER A 577 -0.20 -10.68 -30.59
CA SER A 577 0.87 -11.59 -31.06
C SER A 577 1.97 -10.93 -31.91
N GLN A 578 1.77 -9.71 -32.41
CA GLN A 578 2.72 -8.97 -33.26
C GLN A 578 3.50 -7.92 -32.47
N GLY A 579 2.96 -7.46 -31.34
CA GLY A 579 3.54 -6.44 -30.47
C GLY A 579 2.73 -5.15 -30.41
N GLU A 580 1.60 -5.08 -31.10
CA GLU A 580 0.76 -3.89 -31.12
C GLU A 580 -0.29 -3.94 -30.01
N PHE A 581 -0.61 -2.77 -29.45
CA PHE A 581 -1.73 -2.64 -28.52
C PHE A 581 -3.06 -2.61 -29.27
N SER A 582 -4.02 -3.41 -28.80
CA SER A 582 -5.44 -3.24 -29.18
C SER A 582 -5.87 -1.79 -28.97
N LYS A 583 -6.58 -1.19 -29.95
CA LYS A 583 -6.98 0.24 -30.00
C LYS A 583 -7.17 0.87 -28.61
N ILE A 584 -6.37 1.89 -28.33
CA ILE A 584 -6.52 2.74 -27.14
C ILE A 584 -7.82 3.53 -27.28
N ASP A 585 -8.65 3.49 -26.25
CA ASP A 585 -9.83 4.34 -26.12
C ASP A 585 -9.44 5.61 -25.36
N ASP A 586 -9.34 6.73 -26.07
CA ASP A 586 -8.69 7.95 -25.57
C ASP A 586 -9.52 8.73 -24.54
N GLU A 587 -10.82 8.47 -24.39
CA GLU A 587 -11.67 9.24 -23.47
C GLU A 587 -11.58 8.78 -22.01
N ASN A 588 -11.21 7.52 -21.76
CA ASN A 588 -11.25 6.93 -20.41
C ASN A 588 -9.96 7.15 -19.59
N PHE A 589 -10.13 7.37 -18.28
CA PHE A 589 -9.06 7.39 -17.28
C PHE A 589 -8.97 6.03 -16.56
N TRP A 590 -7.76 5.62 -16.17
CA TRP A 590 -7.51 4.32 -15.53
C TRP A 590 -7.64 4.39 -14.00
N SER A 591 -8.12 3.31 -13.36
CA SER A 591 -8.09 3.18 -11.90
C SER A 591 -6.65 2.95 -11.41
N LEU A 592 -6.34 3.31 -10.16
CA LEU A 592 -5.01 3.01 -9.57
C LEU A 592 -4.72 1.50 -9.51
N VAL A 593 -5.75 0.65 -9.47
CA VAL A 593 -5.58 -0.82 -9.50
C VAL A 593 -5.20 -1.28 -10.91
N VAL A 594 -5.70 -0.63 -11.97
CA VAL A 594 -5.26 -0.87 -13.36
C VAL A 594 -3.80 -0.44 -13.55
N TYR A 595 -3.40 0.75 -13.08
CA TYR A 595 -1.99 1.18 -13.06
C TYR A 595 -1.10 0.19 -12.30
N ASP A 596 -1.51 -0.24 -11.09
CA ASP A 596 -0.72 -1.19 -10.31
C ASP A 596 -0.62 -2.56 -11.00
N ALA A 597 -1.70 -3.04 -11.63
CA ALA A 597 -1.72 -4.27 -12.40
C ALA A 597 -0.78 -4.25 -13.62
N TYR A 598 -0.81 -3.19 -14.44
CA TYR A 598 0.16 -3.01 -15.53
C TYR A 598 1.59 -2.94 -15.00
N LEU A 599 1.83 -2.23 -13.88
CA LEU A 599 3.15 -2.16 -13.26
C LEU A 599 3.61 -3.49 -12.67
N LYS A 600 2.73 -4.32 -12.11
CA LYS A 600 3.08 -5.69 -11.64
C LYS A 600 3.38 -6.61 -12.83
N LEU A 601 2.62 -6.51 -13.91
CA LEU A 601 2.85 -7.27 -15.15
C LEU A 601 4.20 -6.89 -15.79
N THR A 602 4.48 -5.58 -15.89
CA THR A 602 5.74 -5.01 -16.36
C THR A 602 6.92 -5.46 -15.50
N GLU A 603 6.79 -5.32 -14.18
CA GLU A 603 7.80 -5.78 -13.22
C GLU A 603 8.11 -7.28 -13.39
N ALA A 604 7.10 -8.11 -13.64
CA ALA A 604 7.26 -9.55 -13.80
C ALA A 604 7.91 -9.92 -15.15
N TYR A 605 7.55 -9.23 -16.24
CA TYR A 605 8.30 -9.32 -17.51
C TYR A 605 9.79 -8.96 -17.30
N LEU A 606 10.10 -7.94 -16.50
CA LEU A 606 11.47 -7.55 -16.16
C LEU A 606 12.16 -8.56 -15.23
N GLN A 607 11.45 -9.24 -14.34
CA GLN A 607 12.01 -10.33 -13.52
C GLN A 607 12.43 -11.54 -14.37
N GLU A 608 11.79 -11.74 -15.52
CA GLU A 608 12.10 -12.80 -16.50
C GLU A 608 12.97 -12.30 -17.69
N GLY A 609 13.59 -11.12 -17.56
CA GLY A 609 14.52 -10.57 -18.56
C GLY A 609 13.88 -10.09 -19.88
N LEU A 610 12.56 -10.06 -19.98
CA LEU A 610 11.78 -9.70 -21.17
C LEU A 610 11.65 -8.17 -21.34
N TYR A 611 12.78 -7.48 -21.45
CA TYR A 611 12.85 -6.01 -21.51
C TYR A 611 12.10 -5.42 -22.72
N ARG A 612 12.05 -6.10 -23.88
CA ARG A 612 11.29 -5.61 -25.05
C ARG A 612 9.80 -5.47 -24.71
N VAL A 613 9.18 -6.51 -24.15
CA VAL A 613 7.75 -6.52 -23.81
C VAL A 613 7.43 -5.54 -22.68
N ALA A 614 8.31 -5.49 -21.68
CA ALA A 614 8.17 -4.56 -20.57
C ALA A 614 8.21 -3.10 -21.02
N LYS A 615 9.05 -2.77 -22.02
CA LYS A 615 9.14 -1.42 -22.58
C LYS A 615 7.83 -0.96 -23.22
N GLU A 616 7.18 -1.79 -24.03
CA GLU A 616 5.90 -1.41 -24.65
C GLU A 616 4.83 -1.08 -23.58
N TYR A 617 4.80 -1.84 -22.47
CA TYR A 617 3.96 -1.50 -21.31
C TYR A 617 4.41 -0.23 -20.57
N LEU A 618 5.72 0.04 -20.46
CA LEU A 618 6.25 1.28 -19.87
C LEU A 618 5.94 2.52 -20.72
N ASP A 619 6.03 2.42 -22.04
CA ASP A 619 5.75 3.51 -22.97
C ASP A 619 4.23 3.83 -22.97
N LEU A 620 3.36 2.81 -22.91
CA LEU A 620 1.92 3.00 -22.67
C LEU A 620 1.62 3.61 -21.30
N LEU A 621 2.28 3.14 -20.24
CA LEU A 621 2.14 3.71 -18.89
C LEU A 621 2.58 5.18 -18.87
N ARG A 622 3.69 5.54 -19.53
CA ARG A 622 4.18 6.92 -19.62
C ARG A 622 3.13 7.83 -20.27
N PHE A 623 2.54 7.40 -21.38
CA PHE A 623 1.46 8.16 -22.04
C PHE A 623 0.27 8.42 -21.12
N GLN A 624 -0.18 7.43 -20.34
CA GLN A 624 -1.30 7.60 -19.40
C GLN A 624 -0.92 8.45 -18.17
N ILE A 625 0.34 8.37 -17.69
CA ILE A 625 0.86 9.25 -16.63
C ILE A 625 0.91 10.70 -17.12
N ASP A 626 1.49 10.97 -18.29
CA ASP A 626 1.51 12.30 -18.91
C ASP A 626 0.10 12.87 -19.15
N LYS A 627 -0.88 12.01 -19.46
CA LYS A 627 -2.31 12.36 -19.58
C LYS A 627 -2.93 12.71 -18.21
N SER A 628 -2.61 11.96 -17.15
CA SER A 628 -3.07 12.23 -15.78
C SER A 628 -2.50 13.54 -15.23
N GLU A 629 -1.19 13.78 -15.38
CA GLU A 629 -0.49 14.98 -14.92
C GLU A 629 -1.02 16.27 -15.56
N ARG A 630 -1.45 16.21 -16.83
CA ARG A 630 -2.03 17.34 -17.57
C ARG A 630 -3.51 17.60 -17.25
N SER A 631 -4.14 16.76 -16.44
CA SER A 631 -5.54 16.93 -16.04
C SER A 631 -5.67 17.65 -14.69
N ASP A 632 -6.72 18.45 -14.52
CA ASP A 632 -7.07 19.07 -13.23
C ASP A 632 -7.38 18.02 -12.11
N LYS A 633 -7.47 16.74 -12.48
CA LYS A 633 -7.79 15.61 -11.61
C LYS A 633 -6.62 14.62 -11.52
N ASN A 634 -5.39 15.11 -11.31
CA ASN A 634 -4.22 14.23 -11.17
C ASN A 634 -4.42 13.25 -9.98
N PHE A 635 -4.80 12.03 -10.32
CA PHE A 635 -5.28 11.00 -9.39
C PHE A 635 -4.15 10.08 -8.91
N LEU A 636 -2.96 10.20 -9.52
CA LEU A 636 -1.79 9.39 -9.19
C LEU A 636 -1.32 9.65 -7.74
N ASP A 637 -0.61 8.65 -7.25
CA ASP A 637 -0.01 8.55 -5.93
C ASP A 637 1.50 8.41 -6.14
N ASP A 638 2.29 9.15 -5.36
CA ASP A 638 3.75 9.16 -5.48
C ASP A 638 4.35 7.76 -5.27
N LEU A 639 3.68 6.87 -4.50
CA LEU A 639 4.06 5.46 -4.36
C LEU A 639 3.93 4.67 -5.68
N ILE A 640 2.98 5.03 -6.55
CA ILE A 640 2.82 4.44 -7.89
C ILE A 640 3.88 5.00 -8.84
N LEU A 641 4.22 6.29 -8.73
CA LEU A 641 5.30 6.90 -9.52
C LEU A 641 6.69 6.34 -9.14
N ALA A 642 6.96 6.15 -7.84
CA ALA A 642 8.15 5.47 -7.35
C ALA A 642 8.25 4.01 -7.85
N LYS A 643 7.11 3.28 -7.87
CA LYS A 643 7.05 1.93 -8.45
C LYS A 643 7.30 1.92 -9.97
N TYR A 644 6.78 2.90 -10.71
CA TYR A 644 7.03 3.08 -12.14
C TYR A 644 8.53 3.34 -12.41
N GLU A 645 9.16 4.26 -11.69
CA GLU A 645 10.61 4.51 -11.85
C GLU A 645 11.48 3.32 -11.40
N LEU A 646 11.06 2.53 -10.39
CA LEU A 646 11.69 1.24 -10.08
C LEU A 646 11.58 0.20 -11.21
N CYS A 647 10.56 0.30 -12.08
CA CYS A 647 10.44 -0.51 -13.29
C CYS A 647 11.31 0.04 -14.43
N GLN A 648 11.36 1.36 -14.62
CA GLN A 648 12.27 2.00 -15.58
C GLN A 648 13.75 1.71 -15.28
N PHE A 649 14.17 1.77 -14.00
CA PHE A 649 15.49 1.30 -13.59
C PHE A 649 15.77 -0.13 -14.08
N ARG A 650 14.83 -1.07 -13.88
CA ARG A 650 15.00 -2.47 -14.26
C ARG A 650 15.06 -2.65 -15.77
N TYR A 651 14.27 -1.91 -16.53
CA TYR A 651 14.36 -1.86 -17.99
C TYR A 651 15.76 -1.40 -18.43
N HIS A 652 16.19 -0.19 -18.01
CA HIS A 652 17.50 0.37 -18.37
C HIS A 652 18.68 -0.50 -17.92
N TYR A 653 18.60 -1.15 -16.75
CA TYR A 653 19.60 -2.11 -16.27
C TYR A 653 19.69 -3.35 -17.17
N LEU A 654 18.55 -3.91 -17.62
CA LEU A 654 18.49 -5.13 -18.42
C LEU A 654 18.76 -4.93 -19.91
N THR A 655 18.50 -3.72 -20.43
CA THR A 655 18.59 -3.37 -21.86
C THR A 655 19.84 -3.92 -22.53
N ASP A 656 19.61 -4.59 -23.66
CA ASP A 656 20.65 -5.06 -24.57
C ASP A 656 21.05 -3.92 -25.52
N THR A 657 22.27 -3.41 -25.36
CA THR A 657 22.79 -2.26 -26.12
C THR A 657 23.22 -2.64 -27.54
N ASP A 658 23.34 -3.94 -27.81
CA ASP A 658 23.65 -4.50 -29.12
C ASP A 658 22.35 -4.83 -29.92
N ASP A 659 21.15 -4.47 -29.43
CA ASP A 659 19.87 -4.84 -30.07
C ASP A 659 19.50 -3.96 -31.28
N SER A 660 20.22 -4.23 -32.38
CA SER A 660 20.03 -3.63 -33.71
C SER A 660 18.61 -3.76 -34.32
N GLU A 661 17.75 -4.64 -33.82
CA GLU A 661 16.37 -4.76 -34.33
C GLU A 661 15.44 -3.73 -33.70
N HIS A 662 15.66 -3.39 -32.43
CA HIS A 662 14.82 -2.49 -31.63
C HIS A 662 15.33 -1.04 -31.64
N TYR A 663 16.64 -0.81 -31.52
CA TYR A 663 17.24 0.54 -31.48
C TYR A 663 17.71 1.05 -32.86
N ARG A 664 16.86 0.96 -33.89
CA ARG A 664 17.24 1.27 -35.29
C ARG A 664 17.73 2.70 -35.55
N ASN A 665 17.42 3.65 -34.67
CA ASN A 665 17.73 5.08 -34.82
C ASN A 665 18.46 5.68 -33.59
N SER A 666 19.06 4.87 -32.70
CA SER A 666 19.65 5.36 -31.45
C SER A 666 20.94 4.60 -31.08
N GLU A 667 22.05 5.32 -30.95
CA GLU A 667 23.31 4.81 -30.40
C GLU A 667 23.24 4.73 -28.86
N LEU A 668 22.43 3.79 -28.35
CA LEU A 668 22.18 3.64 -26.92
C LEU A 668 23.33 2.86 -26.26
N ASP A 669 24.41 3.57 -25.90
CA ASP A 669 25.56 2.99 -25.20
C ASP A 669 25.23 2.56 -23.75
N ARG A 670 26.01 1.61 -23.22
CA ARG A 670 25.94 1.12 -21.84
C ARG A 670 26.08 2.24 -20.81
N ARG A 671 26.87 3.28 -21.08
CA ARG A 671 26.98 4.45 -20.19
C ARG A 671 25.66 5.21 -20.08
N THR A 672 24.98 5.43 -21.20
CA THR A 672 23.65 6.07 -21.24
C THR A 672 22.63 5.22 -20.50
N ALA A 673 22.60 3.91 -20.75
CA ALA A 673 21.70 2.99 -20.05
C ALA A 673 21.93 2.96 -18.53
N VAL A 674 23.18 2.97 -18.06
CA VAL A 674 23.49 3.05 -16.62
C VAL A 674 23.11 4.42 -16.04
N SER A 675 23.33 5.52 -16.77
CA SER A 675 22.94 6.86 -16.32
C SER A 675 21.43 7.00 -16.16
N GLU A 676 20.62 6.48 -17.09
CA GLU A 676 19.16 6.54 -16.95
C GLU A 676 18.64 5.59 -15.86
N ALA A 677 19.28 4.44 -15.67
CA ALA A 677 19.00 3.57 -14.53
C ALA A 677 19.25 4.30 -13.19
N GLU A 678 20.36 5.02 -13.07
CA GLU A 678 20.68 5.83 -11.87
C GLU A 678 19.69 7.01 -11.70
N ASN A 679 19.33 7.71 -12.79
CA ASN A 679 18.30 8.75 -12.79
C ASN A 679 16.95 8.24 -12.26
N SER A 680 16.48 7.09 -12.73
CA SER A 680 15.22 6.48 -12.26
C SER A 680 15.27 6.12 -10.77
N LEU A 681 16.38 5.61 -10.25
CA LEU A 681 16.51 5.35 -8.81
C LEU A 681 16.47 6.65 -7.99
N ASN A 682 17.05 7.73 -8.50
CA ASN A 682 17.02 9.04 -7.83
C ASN A 682 15.61 9.67 -7.85
N LYS A 683 14.86 9.54 -8.95
CA LYS A 683 13.45 9.95 -9.00
C LYS A 683 12.56 9.12 -8.07
N ALA A 684 12.75 7.79 -8.03
CA ALA A 684 12.00 6.92 -7.14
C ALA A 684 12.20 7.30 -5.67
N GLU A 685 13.41 7.73 -5.29
CA GLU A 685 13.68 8.29 -3.95
C GLU A 685 13.04 9.68 -3.75
N SER A 686 12.97 10.53 -4.78
CA SER A 686 12.29 11.83 -4.73
C SER A 686 10.80 11.67 -4.39
N TYR A 687 10.07 10.83 -5.13
CA TYR A 687 8.65 10.57 -4.88
C TYR A 687 8.37 10.01 -3.47
N LEU A 688 9.30 9.22 -2.91
CA LEU A 688 9.22 8.74 -1.52
C LEU A 688 9.48 9.85 -0.50
N LYS A 689 10.33 10.83 -0.81
CA LYS A 689 10.53 12.03 0.00
C LYS A 689 9.33 12.98 -0.07
N GLU A 690 8.76 13.17 -1.26
CA GLU A 690 7.53 13.95 -1.49
C GLU A 690 6.35 13.36 -0.69
N SER A 691 6.17 12.03 -0.72
CA SER A 691 5.20 11.32 0.14
C SER A 691 5.41 11.60 1.64
N LEU A 692 6.67 11.62 2.09
CA LEU A 692 7.02 11.86 3.50
C LEU A 692 6.78 13.31 3.89
N GLU A 693 7.00 14.27 2.99
CA GLU A 693 6.67 15.68 3.18
C GLU A 693 5.15 15.91 3.26
N GLU A 694 4.33 15.23 2.42
CA GLU A 694 2.87 15.28 2.55
C GLU A 694 2.41 14.75 3.92
N TYR A 695 2.93 13.59 4.37
CA TYR A 695 2.61 13.03 5.69
C TYR A 695 3.07 13.93 6.84
N HIS A 696 4.29 14.48 6.78
CA HIS A 696 4.81 15.41 7.77
C HIS A 696 3.98 16.70 7.87
N THR A 697 3.54 17.24 6.73
CA THR A 697 2.73 18.49 6.64
C THR A 697 1.39 18.39 7.38
N ILE A 698 0.82 17.17 7.48
CA ILE A 698 -0.38 16.88 8.26
C ILE A 698 -0.09 16.25 9.64
N ASN A 699 1.18 16.02 10.00
CA ASN A 699 1.68 15.31 11.19
C ASN A 699 1.38 13.79 11.23
N GLU A 700 1.03 13.15 10.10
CA GLU A 700 0.79 11.70 9.96
C GLU A 700 2.06 10.93 9.55
N TYR A 701 3.24 11.36 10.00
CA TYR A 701 4.52 10.75 9.63
C TYR A 701 4.59 9.24 9.94
N ALA A 702 3.80 8.74 10.91
CA ALA A 702 3.69 7.32 11.20
C ALA A 702 3.19 6.46 10.01
N GLN A 703 2.58 7.05 8.98
CA GLN A 703 2.10 6.31 7.79
C GLN A 703 3.25 5.79 6.90
N SER A 704 4.46 6.36 7.00
CA SER A 704 5.65 5.84 6.29
C SER A 704 6.24 4.56 6.92
N ASN A 705 5.84 4.20 8.15
CA ASN A 705 6.26 2.96 8.81
C ASN A 705 5.53 1.71 8.29
N TYR A 706 4.81 1.80 7.17
CA TYR A 706 4.01 0.72 6.59
C TYR A 706 4.41 0.40 5.15
N HIS A 707 4.43 -0.89 4.84
CA HIS A 707 4.59 -1.40 3.48
C HIS A 707 3.61 -0.72 2.51
N PRO A 708 4.05 -0.12 1.38
CA PRO A 708 5.31 -0.41 0.68
C PRO A 708 6.42 0.66 0.82
N PHE A 709 6.36 1.60 1.77
CA PHE A 709 7.31 2.71 1.83
C PHE A 709 8.76 2.25 2.01
N PHE A 710 9.04 1.51 3.10
CA PHE A 710 10.37 0.94 3.35
C PHE A 710 10.71 -0.22 2.39
N TYR A 711 9.71 -0.94 1.85
CA TYR A 711 9.89 -1.88 0.73
C TYR A 711 10.52 -1.22 -0.50
N PHE A 712 10.01 -0.06 -0.93
CA PHE A 712 10.56 0.66 -2.07
C PHE A 712 11.94 1.26 -1.76
N LEU A 713 12.17 1.85 -0.58
CA LEU A 713 13.51 2.31 -0.18
C LEU A 713 14.53 1.16 -0.17
N SER A 714 14.20 0.03 0.45
CA SER A 714 15.05 -1.17 0.46
C SER A 714 15.48 -1.57 -0.96
N ARG A 715 14.54 -1.55 -1.91
CA ARG A 715 14.81 -1.84 -3.32
C ARG A 715 15.66 -0.77 -3.99
N VAL A 716 15.46 0.53 -3.74
CA VAL A 716 16.31 1.60 -4.31
C VAL A 716 17.78 1.36 -3.95
N TYR A 717 18.08 1.14 -2.66
CA TYR A 717 19.47 0.91 -2.22
C TYR A 717 20.04 -0.42 -2.75
N ALA A 718 19.26 -1.51 -2.75
CA ALA A 718 19.69 -2.78 -3.34
C ALA A 718 19.90 -2.69 -4.87
N HIS A 719 19.14 -1.84 -5.57
CA HIS A 719 19.25 -1.63 -7.02
C HIS A 719 20.46 -0.73 -7.35
N ARG A 720 20.79 0.28 -6.53
CA ARG A 720 22.08 0.98 -6.58
C ARG A 720 23.24 -0.01 -6.38
N ALA A 721 23.15 -0.90 -5.38
CA ALA A 721 24.18 -1.91 -5.13
C ALA A 721 24.43 -2.84 -6.35
N LYS A 722 23.39 -3.17 -7.13
CA LYS A 722 23.54 -3.93 -8.38
C LYS A 722 24.33 -3.17 -9.45
N LEU A 723 24.13 -1.85 -9.60
CA LEU A 723 24.94 -1.03 -10.52
C LEU A 723 26.42 -1.07 -10.12
N TYR A 724 26.75 -0.91 -8.84
CA TYR A 724 28.13 -1.02 -8.34
C TYR A 724 28.70 -2.46 -8.37
N LEU A 725 27.85 -3.49 -8.32
CA LEU A 725 28.31 -4.89 -8.38
C LEU A 725 28.70 -5.33 -9.81
N PHE A 726 27.88 -4.93 -10.80
CA PHE A 726 28.00 -5.39 -12.20
C PHE A 726 28.57 -4.34 -13.16
N MET A 727 28.28 -3.05 -12.96
CA MET A 727 28.64 -1.95 -13.88
C MET A 727 29.53 -0.83 -13.28
N PRO A 728 30.42 -1.05 -12.29
CA PRO A 728 31.14 0.04 -11.60
C PRO A 728 32.18 0.81 -12.45
N THR A 729 32.37 0.46 -13.72
CA THR A 729 33.07 1.34 -14.70
C THR A 729 32.21 2.52 -15.15
N TYR A 730 30.89 2.45 -14.99
CA TYR A 730 29.92 3.41 -15.54
C TYR A 730 29.22 4.25 -14.46
N THR A 731 29.22 3.82 -13.20
CA THR A 731 28.72 4.59 -12.05
C THR A 731 29.69 5.70 -11.64
N ALA A 732 29.23 6.68 -10.87
CA ALA A 732 30.13 7.57 -10.13
C ALA A 732 31.09 6.75 -9.24
N ARG A 733 32.38 7.08 -9.18
CA ARG A 733 33.35 6.34 -8.34
C ARG A 733 33.32 6.93 -6.91
N PRO A 734 33.02 6.13 -5.86
CA PRO A 734 32.92 6.62 -4.48
C PRO A 734 34.28 6.88 -3.81
N GLY A 735 35.40 6.56 -4.46
CA GLY A 735 36.74 6.70 -3.91
C GLY A 735 37.77 5.85 -4.65
N GLY A 736 38.65 5.19 -3.91
CA GLY A 736 39.67 4.29 -4.43
C GLY A 736 39.15 2.90 -4.81
N ARG A 737 40.06 1.99 -5.14
CA ARG A 737 39.73 0.58 -5.47
C ARG A 737 38.96 -0.12 -4.35
N TRP A 738 39.29 0.17 -3.10
CA TRP A 738 38.61 -0.38 -1.92
C TRP A 738 37.17 0.14 -1.79
N ASP A 739 36.94 1.45 -1.94
CA ASP A 739 35.59 2.04 -1.89
C ASP A 739 34.66 1.47 -2.98
N VAL A 740 35.18 1.24 -4.19
CA VAL A 740 34.43 0.59 -5.28
C VAL A 740 34.04 -0.86 -4.94
N LEU A 741 34.83 -1.55 -4.11
CA LEU A 741 34.55 -2.91 -3.68
C LEU A 741 33.67 -3.01 -2.43
N THR A 742 33.68 -2.01 -1.54
CA THR A 742 32.90 -1.99 -0.28
C THR A 742 31.57 -1.25 -0.38
N GLU A 743 31.40 -0.28 -1.29
CA GLU A 743 30.13 0.43 -1.49
C GLU A 743 28.93 -0.51 -1.81
N PRO A 744 29.07 -1.60 -2.62
CA PRO A 744 28.00 -2.60 -2.76
C PRO A 744 27.59 -3.25 -1.43
N ILE A 745 28.52 -3.42 -0.48
CA ILE A 745 28.24 -4.01 0.83
C ILE A 745 27.44 -3.02 1.66
N ARG A 746 27.88 -1.76 1.76
CA ARG A 746 27.19 -0.68 2.47
C ARG A 746 25.75 -0.49 2.00
N LEU A 747 25.56 -0.39 0.68
CA LEU A 747 24.24 -0.22 0.08
C LEU A 747 23.31 -1.40 0.35
N LEU A 748 23.84 -2.63 0.47
CA LEU A 748 23.05 -3.80 0.85
C LEU A 748 22.76 -3.88 2.35
N GLU A 749 23.59 -3.32 3.23
CA GLU A 749 23.25 -3.15 4.65
C GLU A 749 22.11 -2.16 4.84
N LYS A 750 22.18 -0.99 4.20
CA LYS A 750 21.07 -0.01 4.21
C LYS A 750 19.78 -0.60 3.62
N ALA A 751 19.89 -1.40 2.56
CA ALA A 751 18.75 -2.16 2.01
C ALA A 751 18.18 -3.21 2.99
N ARG A 752 19.02 -3.89 3.79
CA ARG A 752 18.59 -4.84 4.84
C ARG A 752 17.92 -4.15 6.02
N ILE A 753 18.42 -2.98 6.44
CA ILE A 753 17.80 -2.16 7.50
C ILE A 753 16.37 -1.76 7.09
N TYR A 754 16.19 -1.26 5.86
CA TYR A 754 14.84 -0.94 5.37
C TYR A 754 13.97 -2.18 5.11
N ALA A 755 14.52 -3.32 4.67
CA ALA A 755 13.77 -4.57 4.58
C ALA A 755 13.29 -5.06 5.97
N ALA A 756 14.06 -4.81 7.02
CA ALA A 756 13.67 -5.11 8.40
C ALA A 756 12.54 -4.19 8.90
N ARG A 757 12.60 -2.89 8.57
CA ARG A 757 11.54 -1.91 8.89
C ARG A 757 10.21 -2.22 8.22
N ASP A 758 10.26 -2.71 6.98
CA ASP A 758 9.09 -3.19 6.24
C ASP A 758 8.54 -4.53 6.78
N GLY A 759 9.40 -5.33 7.42
CA GLY A 759 9.10 -6.71 7.85
C GLY A 759 9.31 -7.77 6.75
N SER A 760 9.81 -7.38 5.58
CA SER A 760 9.93 -8.24 4.38
C SER A 760 11.11 -9.22 4.46
N ALA A 761 10.87 -10.36 5.12
CA ALA A 761 11.86 -11.42 5.30
C ALA A 761 12.43 -12.01 3.99
N ALA A 762 11.67 -11.96 2.88
CA ALA A 762 12.11 -12.49 1.58
C ALA A 762 13.10 -11.56 0.85
N GLU A 763 12.83 -10.26 0.83
CA GLU A 763 13.77 -9.25 0.31
C GLU A 763 15.02 -9.22 1.20
N TYR A 764 14.84 -9.22 2.53
CA TYR A 764 15.95 -9.29 3.50
C TYR A 764 16.88 -10.50 3.24
N ALA A 765 16.33 -11.71 3.09
CA ALA A 765 17.11 -12.91 2.79
C ALA A 765 17.86 -12.80 1.45
N SER A 766 17.24 -12.17 0.45
CA SER A 766 17.84 -11.93 -0.87
C SER A 766 19.00 -10.93 -0.79
N TRP A 767 18.87 -9.86 -0.01
CA TRP A 767 19.94 -8.90 0.23
C TRP A 767 21.10 -9.50 1.05
N CYS A 768 20.83 -10.36 2.03
CA CYS A 768 21.87 -11.18 2.69
C CYS A 768 22.65 -12.03 1.67
N ALA A 769 21.97 -12.71 0.76
CA ALA A 769 22.61 -13.55 -0.26
C ALA A 769 23.49 -12.71 -1.21
N TYR A 770 23.00 -11.57 -1.72
CA TYR A 770 23.83 -10.64 -2.49
C TYR A 770 25.02 -10.09 -1.68
N GLN A 771 24.82 -9.70 -0.42
CA GLN A 771 25.89 -9.12 0.40
C GLN A 771 26.99 -10.16 0.72
N SER A 772 26.62 -11.41 0.97
CA SER A 772 27.58 -12.51 1.16
C SER A 772 28.49 -12.71 -0.07
N TRP A 773 27.93 -12.60 -1.28
CA TRP A 773 28.71 -12.64 -2.52
C TRP A 773 29.62 -11.42 -2.67
N CYS A 774 29.18 -10.22 -2.29
CA CYS A 774 30.03 -9.03 -2.26
C CYS A 774 31.25 -9.22 -1.33
N TYR A 775 31.08 -9.80 -0.13
CA TYR A 775 32.21 -10.14 0.74
C TYR A 775 33.16 -11.18 0.10
N LEU A 776 32.64 -12.24 -0.52
CA LEU A 776 33.48 -13.22 -1.24
C LEU A 776 34.24 -12.58 -2.42
N LYS A 777 33.64 -11.58 -3.10
CA LYS A 777 34.32 -10.78 -4.13
C LYS A 777 35.49 -9.99 -3.52
N VAL A 778 35.29 -9.30 -2.39
CA VAL A 778 36.38 -8.62 -1.66
C VAL A 778 37.50 -9.59 -1.28
N ALA A 779 37.16 -10.74 -0.68
CA ALA A 779 38.11 -11.74 -0.20
C ALA A 779 39.09 -12.26 -1.27
N TYR A 780 38.68 -12.27 -2.56
CA TYR A 780 39.51 -12.73 -3.67
C TYR A 780 40.07 -11.60 -4.54
N SER A 781 39.47 -10.40 -4.52
CA SER A 781 39.86 -9.23 -5.32
C SER A 781 40.58 -8.12 -4.54
N GLY A 782 40.74 -8.24 -3.22
CA GLY A 782 41.37 -7.23 -2.35
C GLY A 782 42.90 -7.16 -2.45
N ASP A 783 43.59 -8.30 -2.42
CA ASP A 783 45.06 -8.35 -2.56
C ASP A 783 45.51 -7.58 -3.84
N PRO A 784 46.57 -6.74 -3.77
CA PRO A 784 47.74 -6.90 -2.92
C PRO A 784 48.13 -5.64 -2.10
N GLU A 785 47.21 -4.70 -1.89
CA GLU A 785 47.46 -3.47 -1.12
C GLU A 785 47.26 -3.68 0.39
N PRO A 786 47.79 -2.80 1.28
CA PRO A 786 47.61 -2.93 2.73
C PRO A 786 46.12 -3.00 3.09
N ILE A 787 45.73 -4.15 3.65
CA ILE A 787 44.34 -4.52 3.95
C ILE A 787 43.71 -3.49 4.89
N GLN A 788 42.55 -2.94 4.54
CA GLN A 788 41.74 -2.16 5.48
C GLN A 788 41.36 -3.04 6.68
N PRO A 789 41.59 -2.60 7.93
CA PRO A 789 41.23 -3.38 9.12
C PRO A 789 39.77 -3.84 9.05
N GLY A 790 39.52 -5.14 9.30
CA GLY A 790 38.19 -5.74 9.25
C GLY A 790 37.71 -6.26 7.88
N PHE A 791 38.52 -6.10 6.82
CA PHE A 791 38.26 -6.64 5.48
C PHE A 791 39.31 -7.66 5.04
N SER A 792 39.89 -8.42 5.98
CA SER A 792 40.74 -9.56 5.62
C SER A 792 39.95 -10.68 4.92
N ARG A 793 40.66 -11.56 4.20
CA ARG A 793 40.08 -12.73 3.52
C ARG A 793 39.25 -13.60 4.47
N GLU A 794 39.80 -13.90 5.64
CA GLU A 794 39.15 -14.74 6.66
C GLU A 794 37.87 -14.10 7.19
N GLU A 795 37.92 -12.80 7.54
CA GLU A 795 36.74 -12.05 8.00
C GLU A 795 35.67 -11.93 6.92
N CYS A 796 36.04 -11.75 5.66
CA CYS A 796 35.08 -11.71 4.55
C CYS A 796 34.39 -13.06 4.32
N ILE A 797 35.11 -14.18 4.48
CA ILE A 797 34.53 -15.53 4.41
C ILE A 797 33.62 -15.80 5.62
N ASP A 798 34.00 -15.37 6.82
CA ASP A 798 33.17 -15.43 8.04
C ASP A 798 31.87 -14.60 7.89
N TRP A 799 31.97 -13.35 7.41
CA TRP A 799 30.80 -12.54 7.06
C TRP A 799 29.88 -13.23 6.06
N ALA A 800 30.43 -13.81 4.99
CA ALA A 800 29.65 -14.51 3.98
C ALA A 800 28.88 -15.71 4.55
N LYS A 801 29.53 -16.52 5.41
CA LYS A 801 28.89 -17.64 6.13
C LYS A 801 27.69 -17.18 6.96
N ARG A 802 27.92 -16.20 7.86
CA ARG A 802 26.89 -15.65 8.75
C ARG A 802 25.67 -15.16 7.98
N LEU A 803 25.89 -14.46 6.86
CA LEU A 803 24.83 -13.92 6.01
C LEU A 803 24.03 -15.01 5.28
N ILE A 804 24.68 -16.10 4.84
CA ILE A 804 24.01 -17.24 4.18
C ILE A 804 23.16 -18.04 5.16
N ASP A 805 23.69 -18.38 6.35
CA ASP A 805 22.92 -19.03 7.42
C ASP A 805 21.71 -18.17 7.81
N HIS A 806 21.91 -16.86 7.90
CA HIS A 806 20.83 -15.92 8.20
C HIS A 806 19.77 -15.83 7.10
N ALA A 807 20.16 -15.83 5.82
CA ALA A 807 19.22 -15.89 4.70
C ALA A 807 18.35 -17.17 4.76
N LEU A 808 18.95 -18.32 5.10
CA LEU A 808 18.23 -19.59 5.26
C LEU A 808 17.24 -19.59 6.43
N ILE A 809 17.52 -18.86 7.52
CA ILE A 809 16.59 -18.65 8.64
C ILE A 809 15.40 -17.78 8.18
N CYS A 810 15.67 -16.63 7.58
CA CYS A 810 14.64 -15.68 7.14
C CYS A 810 13.72 -16.27 6.05
N TYR A 811 14.26 -17.05 5.12
CA TYR A 811 13.51 -17.64 4.01
C TYR A 811 12.64 -18.85 4.41
N SER A 812 12.83 -19.41 5.62
CA SER A 812 12.21 -20.67 6.05
C SER A 812 10.67 -20.74 5.88
N ASP A 813 9.93 -19.71 6.31
CA ASP A 813 8.45 -19.64 6.18
C ASP A 813 8.01 -19.51 4.72
N THR A 814 8.75 -18.75 3.89
CA THR A 814 8.48 -18.61 2.45
C THR A 814 8.71 -19.94 1.72
N GLY A 815 9.89 -20.54 1.89
CA GLY A 815 10.27 -21.80 1.28
C GLY A 815 9.34 -22.95 1.68
N GLN A 816 8.93 -23.03 2.95
CA GLN A 816 7.97 -24.02 3.41
C GLN A 816 6.60 -23.85 2.73
N LYS A 817 6.11 -22.61 2.55
CA LYS A 817 4.85 -22.35 1.84
C LYS A 817 4.93 -22.69 0.35
N CYS A 818 6.02 -22.32 -0.32
CA CYS A 818 6.23 -22.64 -1.73
C CYS A 818 6.30 -24.16 -1.93
N TYR A 819 7.00 -24.89 -1.06
CA TYR A 819 7.06 -26.35 -1.11
C TYR A 819 5.71 -27.02 -0.79
N GLN A 820 4.96 -26.51 0.18
CA GLN A 820 3.61 -27.02 0.48
C GLN A 820 2.66 -26.77 -0.70
N GLN A 821 2.68 -25.58 -1.32
CA GLN A 821 1.90 -25.29 -2.53
C GLN A 821 2.31 -26.15 -3.74
N ILE A 822 3.57 -26.58 -3.83
CA ILE A 822 4.00 -27.58 -4.80
C ILE A 822 3.33 -28.93 -4.49
N LYS A 823 3.45 -29.44 -3.26
CA LYS A 823 2.84 -30.72 -2.85
C LYS A 823 1.31 -30.74 -2.95
N ASP A 824 0.63 -29.67 -2.53
CA ASP A 824 -0.82 -29.56 -2.54
C ASP A 824 -1.40 -29.54 -3.97
N ASN A 825 -0.59 -29.20 -4.98
CA ASN A 825 -1.01 -29.11 -6.38
C ASN A 825 -0.39 -30.19 -7.30
N ALA A 826 0.54 -30.99 -6.80
CA ALA A 826 1.01 -32.20 -7.47
C ALA A 826 -0.14 -33.19 -7.70
N GLY A 827 -0.20 -33.80 -8.90
CA GLY A 827 -1.26 -34.73 -9.31
C GLY A 827 -2.64 -34.10 -9.53
N LYS A 828 -2.84 -32.78 -9.36
CA LYS A 828 -4.13 -32.14 -9.64
C LYS A 828 -4.38 -32.04 -11.15
N MET A 829 -5.53 -32.58 -11.56
CA MET A 829 -6.04 -32.54 -12.94
C MET A 829 -7.29 -31.67 -13.03
N THR A 830 -7.47 -30.93 -14.13
CA THR A 830 -8.77 -30.33 -14.45
C THR A 830 -9.83 -31.42 -14.66
N LYS A 831 -11.09 -31.09 -14.36
CA LYS A 831 -12.26 -31.95 -14.70
C LYS A 831 -12.55 -32.03 -16.21
N ILE A 832 -11.82 -31.29 -17.03
CA ILE A 832 -12.03 -31.17 -18.48
C ILE A 832 -11.38 -32.37 -19.17
N ARG A 833 -12.19 -33.36 -19.57
CA ARG A 833 -11.77 -34.48 -20.41
C ARG A 833 -11.50 -34.02 -21.85
N SER A 834 -10.39 -33.34 -22.07
CA SER A 834 -9.82 -33.17 -23.42
C SER A 834 -9.22 -34.49 -23.91
N LYS A 835 -9.02 -34.62 -25.24
CA LYS A 835 -8.27 -35.76 -25.82
C LYS A 835 -6.75 -35.52 -25.83
N GLU A 836 -6.29 -34.33 -25.45
CA GLU A 836 -4.95 -33.83 -25.78
C GLU A 836 -3.90 -34.01 -24.68
N GLY A 837 -4.30 -34.06 -23.40
CA GLY A 837 -3.33 -34.17 -22.32
C GLY A 837 -3.86 -33.90 -20.91
N LYS A 838 -2.92 -33.98 -19.95
CA LYS A 838 -3.11 -33.74 -18.51
C LYS A 838 -2.79 -32.28 -18.18
N TYR A 839 -3.82 -31.46 -17.94
CA TYR A 839 -3.68 -30.02 -17.67
C TYR A 839 -4.19 -29.62 -16.28
N TYR A 840 -3.53 -28.66 -15.65
CA TYR A 840 -3.87 -28.15 -14.32
C TYR A 840 -5.07 -27.18 -14.35
N GLU A 841 -4.99 -26.12 -15.15
CA GLU A 841 -6.01 -25.06 -15.30
C GLU A 841 -5.80 -24.35 -16.66
N LYS A 842 -6.80 -23.55 -17.10
CA LYS A 842 -6.74 -22.72 -18.32
C LYS A 842 -6.92 -21.24 -17.96
N TYR A 843 -5.97 -20.40 -18.37
CA TYR A 843 -5.97 -18.95 -18.18
C TYR A 843 -5.99 -18.27 -19.54
N HIS A 844 -7.11 -17.63 -19.90
CA HIS A 844 -7.37 -17.09 -21.25
C HIS A 844 -7.07 -18.10 -22.39
N ASP A 845 -6.00 -17.89 -23.16
CA ASP A 845 -5.50 -18.67 -24.29
C ASP A 845 -4.35 -19.64 -23.91
N ILE A 846 -4.06 -19.78 -22.61
CA ILE A 846 -2.96 -20.58 -22.07
C ILE A 846 -3.49 -21.78 -21.28
N LYS A 847 -3.02 -23.00 -21.62
CA LYS A 847 -3.14 -24.24 -20.83
C LYS A 847 -1.80 -24.46 -20.08
N ILE A 848 -1.83 -24.93 -18.83
CA ILE A 848 -0.61 -25.34 -18.10
C ILE A 848 -0.64 -26.84 -17.84
N GLN A 849 0.43 -27.56 -18.17
CA GLN A 849 0.54 -28.99 -17.91
C GLN A 849 0.46 -29.29 -16.39
N ALA A 850 -0.28 -30.33 -16.05
CA ALA A 850 -0.35 -30.83 -14.67
C ALA A 850 1.04 -31.24 -14.19
N MET A 851 1.30 -31.02 -12.90
CA MET A 851 2.57 -31.43 -12.28
C MET A 851 2.44 -32.87 -11.77
N PRO A 852 3.43 -33.76 -12.00
CA PRO A 852 3.42 -35.13 -11.50
C PRO A 852 3.38 -35.19 -9.96
N LEU A 853 3.06 -36.37 -9.42
CA LEU A 853 3.22 -36.65 -8.00
C LEU A 853 4.71 -36.62 -7.62
N ILE A 854 5.07 -36.02 -6.48
CA ILE A 854 6.48 -35.87 -6.08
C ILE A 854 6.80 -36.80 -4.90
N LYS A 855 7.78 -37.68 -5.09
CA LYS A 855 8.38 -38.54 -4.07
C LYS A 855 9.73 -37.97 -3.62
N GLU A 856 9.90 -37.80 -2.32
CA GLU A 856 11.20 -37.48 -1.72
C GLU A 856 12.06 -38.75 -1.62
N LEU A 857 13.35 -38.66 -1.96
CA LEU A 857 14.33 -39.68 -1.60
C LEU A 857 14.71 -39.56 -0.12
N GLU A 858 14.69 -40.67 0.62
CA GLU A 858 15.12 -40.73 2.02
C GLU A 858 16.65 -40.81 2.11
N LYS A 859 17.23 -40.23 3.18
CA LYS A 859 18.70 -40.08 3.29
C LYS A 859 19.44 -41.36 3.69
N ASP A 860 18.75 -42.25 4.39
CA ASP A 860 19.40 -43.31 5.17
C ASP A 860 19.41 -44.68 4.44
N SER A 861 18.72 -44.80 3.30
CA SER A 861 18.62 -46.03 2.50
C SER A 861 19.70 -46.18 1.41
N ARG A 862 20.88 -45.59 1.61
CA ARG A 862 21.95 -45.45 0.60
C ARG A 862 22.81 -46.69 0.35
N GLU A 863 22.46 -47.85 0.91
CA GLU A 863 23.26 -49.08 0.78
C GLU A 863 23.08 -49.80 -0.58
N ASN A 864 21.95 -49.60 -1.27
CA ASN A 864 21.71 -50.10 -2.63
C ASN A 864 21.80 -48.96 -3.65
N ALA A 865 22.92 -48.85 -4.39
CA ALA A 865 23.20 -47.67 -5.22
C ALA A 865 22.30 -47.51 -6.47
N ASP A 866 21.74 -48.61 -7.00
CA ASP A 866 21.07 -48.62 -8.31
C ASP A 866 19.57 -48.29 -8.28
N GLU A 867 18.88 -48.44 -7.14
CA GLU A 867 17.42 -48.23 -7.03
C GLU A 867 16.99 -46.79 -6.70
N PHE A 868 17.94 -45.90 -6.34
CA PHE A 868 17.63 -44.58 -5.76
C PHE A 868 18.16 -43.38 -6.56
N GLN A 869 18.14 -43.46 -7.89
CA GLN A 869 18.48 -42.32 -8.76
C GLN A 869 17.28 -41.38 -8.97
N GLN A 870 17.57 -40.07 -9.12
CA GLN A 870 16.56 -39.07 -9.50
C GLN A 870 15.96 -39.44 -10.86
N SER A 871 14.63 -39.50 -10.94
CA SER A 871 13.94 -40.12 -12.08
C SER A 871 12.50 -39.61 -12.22
N TYR A 872 11.99 -39.66 -13.46
CA TYR A 872 10.58 -39.47 -13.77
C TYR A 872 10.02 -40.78 -14.33
N ASP A 873 8.91 -41.23 -13.76
CA ASP A 873 8.19 -42.44 -14.15
C ASP A 873 6.93 -42.00 -14.92
N THR A 874 7.07 -41.93 -16.23
CA THR A 874 6.04 -41.40 -17.15
C THR A 874 4.74 -42.21 -17.10
N ASP A 875 4.82 -43.51 -16.84
CA ASP A 875 3.66 -44.41 -16.72
C ASP A 875 2.87 -44.14 -15.42
N LYS A 876 3.57 -43.86 -14.30
CA LYS A 876 2.95 -43.59 -13.00
C LYS A 876 2.69 -42.11 -12.72
N ASP A 877 3.16 -41.22 -13.59
CA ASP A 877 3.10 -39.76 -13.41
C ASP A 877 3.79 -39.33 -12.10
N LEU A 878 4.96 -39.92 -11.83
CA LEU A 878 5.66 -39.86 -10.55
C LEU A 878 7.11 -39.36 -10.72
N LEU A 879 7.43 -38.25 -10.06
CA LEU A 879 8.73 -37.59 -10.06
C LEU A 879 9.46 -37.88 -8.75
N THR A 880 10.64 -38.49 -8.82
CA THR A 880 11.48 -38.85 -7.66
C THR A 880 12.69 -37.92 -7.59
N LEU A 881 12.78 -37.10 -6.54
CA LEU A 881 13.79 -36.03 -6.39
C LEU A 881 14.66 -36.20 -5.14
N ASP A 882 15.95 -35.88 -5.26
CA ASP A 882 16.84 -35.73 -4.09
C ASP A 882 16.76 -34.30 -3.55
N LEU A 883 16.05 -34.15 -2.43
CA LEU A 883 15.97 -32.87 -1.71
C LEU A 883 17.15 -32.65 -0.76
N SER A 884 18.19 -33.49 -0.72
CA SER A 884 19.28 -33.41 0.26
C SER A 884 20.02 -32.07 0.32
N LEU A 885 20.05 -31.33 -0.80
CA LEU A 885 20.58 -29.97 -0.90
C LEU A 885 19.49 -28.88 -0.82
N LEU A 886 18.27 -29.14 -1.32
CA LEU A 886 17.13 -28.20 -1.31
C LEU A 886 16.41 -28.12 0.04
N LYS A 887 16.62 -29.09 0.93
CA LYS A 887 16.02 -29.22 2.26
C LYS A 887 17.12 -29.16 3.32
N LYS A 888 17.29 -27.98 3.94
CA LYS A 888 18.27 -27.74 5.01
C LYS A 888 17.58 -27.74 6.36
N THR A 889 18.06 -28.54 7.31
CA THR A 889 17.56 -28.50 8.69
C THR A 889 18.42 -27.54 9.52
N PHE A 890 17.83 -26.46 10.02
CA PHE A 890 18.49 -25.48 10.88
C PHE A 890 17.66 -25.27 12.15
N HIS A 891 18.27 -25.40 13.33
CA HIS A 891 17.57 -25.41 14.63
C HIS A 891 16.26 -26.24 14.65
N ASN A 892 16.35 -27.49 14.17
CA ASN A 892 15.22 -28.44 14.03
C ASN A 892 14.05 -27.99 13.14
N LYS A 893 14.23 -26.96 12.30
CA LYS A 893 13.27 -26.56 11.26
C LYS A 893 13.82 -26.87 9.85
N PRO A 894 13.00 -27.42 8.93
CA PRO A 894 13.38 -27.57 7.54
C PRO A 894 13.13 -26.28 6.74
N THR A 895 14.20 -25.62 6.28
CA THR A 895 14.14 -24.62 5.21
C THR A 895 14.15 -25.36 3.86
N TYR A 896 13.18 -25.06 3.01
CA TYR A 896 13.08 -25.58 1.64
C TYR A 896 13.46 -24.49 0.63
N LEU A 897 14.20 -24.85 -0.41
CA LEU A 897 14.73 -23.93 -1.44
C LEU A 897 13.99 -24.11 -2.77
N PHE A 898 12.80 -23.53 -2.85
CA PHE A 898 11.96 -23.40 -4.04
C PHE A 898 11.51 -21.94 -4.19
N GLU A 899 11.03 -21.52 -5.37
CA GLU A 899 10.74 -20.12 -5.77
C GLU A 899 12.00 -19.32 -6.18
N THR A 900 11.81 -18.21 -6.92
CA THR A 900 12.87 -17.42 -7.58
C THR A 900 14.01 -17.02 -6.66
N HIS A 901 13.71 -16.53 -5.45
CA HIS A 901 14.73 -16.04 -4.53
C HIS A 901 15.63 -17.17 -4.00
N ALA A 902 15.17 -18.43 -4.03
CA ALA A 902 16.00 -19.58 -3.71
C ALA A 902 17.19 -19.74 -4.67
N SER A 903 17.10 -19.31 -5.93
CA SER A 903 18.25 -19.31 -6.86
C SER A 903 19.37 -18.38 -6.38
N ILE A 904 19.04 -17.22 -5.82
CA ILE A 904 19.98 -16.24 -5.25
C ILE A 904 20.70 -16.85 -4.03
N ILE A 905 19.94 -17.51 -3.16
CA ILE A 905 20.47 -18.19 -1.96
C ILE A 905 21.36 -19.38 -2.36
N LEU A 906 20.93 -20.20 -3.33
CA LEU A 906 21.73 -21.30 -3.86
C LEU A 906 23.02 -20.79 -4.53
N PHE A 907 22.97 -19.69 -5.30
CA PHE A 907 24.17 -19.09 -5.88
C PHE A 907 25.16 -18.66 -4.79
N ALA A 908 24.69 -17.97 -3.74
CA ALA A 908 25.52 -17.58 -2.60
C ALA A 908 26.12 -18.80 -1.87
N MET A 909 25.34 -19.86 -1.65
CA MET A 909 25.82 -21.13 -1.08
C MET A 909 26.90 -21.79 -1.95
N GLY A 910 26.69 -21.87 -3.28
CA GLY A 910 27.69 -22.42 -4.21
C GLY A 910 28.98 -21.61 -4.21
N MET A 911 28.87 -20.28 -4.19
CA MET A 911 30.02 -19.37 -4.06
C MET A 911 30.76 -19.59 -2.74
N LEU A 912 30.07 -19.82 -1.63
CA LEU A 912 30.70 -20.12 -0.35
C LEU A 912 31.45 -21.46 -0.38
N GLU A 913 30.85 -22.56 -0.86
CA GLU A 913 31.52 -23.87 -0.95
C GLU A 913 32.77 -23.81 -1.86
N LEU A 914 32.74 -22.97 -2.91
CA LEU A 914 33.85 -22.75 -3.82
C LEU A 914 34.95 -21.85 -3.22
N CYS A 915 34.59 -20.85 -2.42
CA CYS A 915 35.51 -19.84 -1.88
C CYS A 915 36.03 -20.12 -0.46
N GLU A 916 35.37 -20.97 0.33
CA GLU A 916 35.74 -21.27 1.71
C GLU A 916 37.11 -21.96 1.79
N ASP A 917 37.98 -21.51 2.68
CA ASP A 917 39.29 -22.13 2.88
C ASP A 917 39.22 -23.50 3.57
N GLU A 918 39.98 -24.45 3.02
CA GLU A 918 40.06 -25.84 3.43
C GLU A 918 41.45 -26.35 3.08
N ASN A 919 42.19 -26.82 4.09
CA ASN A 919 43.60 -27.21 3.93
C ASN A 919 43.75 -28.65 3.44
N ASN A 920 42.70 -29.47 3.53
CA ASN A 920 42.70 -30.84 3.04
C ASN A 920 42.17 -30.91 1.58
N GLN A 921 43.01 -31.39 0.66
CA GLN A 921 42.72 -31.43 -0.78
C GLN A 921 41.48 -32.29 -1.10
N ASP A 922 41.30 -33.45 -0.44
CA ASP A 922 40.15 -34.35 -0.68
C ASP A 922 38.82 -33.74 -0.20
N LYS A 923 38.84 -32.97 0.89
CA LYS A 923 37.68 -32.20 1.35
C LYS A 923 37.38 -31.05 0.40
N LEU A 924 38.41 -30.32 -0.04
CA LEU A 924 38.25 -29.21 -0.98
C LEU A 924 37.68 -29.69 -2.33
N HIS A 925 38.16 -30.83 -2.84
CA HIS A 925 37.60 -31.51 -4.01
C HIS A 925 36.10 -31.77 -3.85
N LYS A 926 35.68 -32.40 -2.74
CA LYS A 926 34.26 -32.66 -2.42
C LYS A 926 33.43 -31.39 -2.21
N LYS A 927 34.01 -30.30 -1.68
CA LYS A 927 33.35 -28.98 -1.63
C LYS A 927 33.11 -28.41 -3.02
N ILE A 928 34.07 -28.55 -3.94
CA ILE A 928 33.92 -28.08 -5.33
C ILE A 928 32.87 -28.92 -6.08
N GLU A 929 32.86 -30.26 -5.96
CA GLU A 929 31.81 -31.13 -6.52
C GLU A 929 30.40 -30.75 -6.05
N LYS A 930 30.27 -30.51 -4.74
CA LYS A 930 29.04 -30.04 -4.10
C LYS A 930 28.65 -28.64 -4.56
N GLY A 931 29.63 -27.74 -4.72
CA GLY A 931 29.44 -26.39 -5.26
C GLY A 931 28.90 -26.41 -6.70
N ILE A 932 29.50 -27.22 -7.59
CA ILE A 932 29.02 -27.46 -8.96
C ILE A 932 27.55 -27.90 -8.93
N THR A 933 27.21 -28.89 -8.10
CA THR A 933 25.83 -29.40 -7.98
C THR A 933 24.85 -28.32 -7.51
N ILE A 934 25.28 -27.43 -6.61
CA ILE A 934 24.49 -26.28 -6.13
C ILE A 934 24.32 -25.21 -7.23
N PHE A 935 25.35 -24.96 -8.05
CA PHE A 935 25.26 -24.06 -9.21
C PHE A 935 24.33 -24.62 -10.30
N ASP A 936 24.35 -25.93 -10.54
CA ASP A 936 23.41 -26.60 -11.45
C ASP A 936 21.96 -26.48 -10.94
N TYR A 937 21.71 -26.67 -9.64
CA TYR A 937 20.40 -26.45 -9.01
C TYR A 937 19.95 -24.98 -9.11
N CYS A 938 20.87 -24.03 -8.90
CA CYS A 938 20.62 -22.60 -9.08
C CYS A 938 20.18 -22.29 -10.52
N SER A 939 20.91 -22.82 -11.52
CA SER A 939 20.56 -22.64 -12.93
C SER A 939 19.23 -23.29 -13.29
N ALA A 940 18.93 -24.49 -12.78
CA ALA A 940 17.69 -25.22 -13.10
C ALA A 940 16.42 -24.50 -12.58
N ILE A 941 16.50 -23.84 -11.42
CA ILE A 941 15.39 -23.03 -10.86
C ILE A 941 15.24 -21.68 -11.59
N ALA A 942 16.30 -21.21 -12.25
CA ALA A 942 16.39 -19.92 -12.91
C ALA A 942 16.21 -19.94 -14.44
N GLN A 943 16.00 -21.13 -15.03
CA GLN A 943 15.92 -21.38 -16.47
C GLN A 943 14.49 -21.78 -16.92
N ASP A 944 14.19 -21.48 -18.18
CA ASP A 944 12.91 -21.73 -18.84
C ASP A 944 12.54 -23.22 -18.99
N GLY A 945 11.24 -23.48 -19.05
CA GLY A 945 10.64 -24.74 -19.48
C GLY A 945 10.56 -24.83 -21.00
N ASN A 946 9.47 -25.39 -21.53
CA ASN A 946 9.19 -25.33 -22.97
C ASN A 946 7.77 -24.80 -23.20
N THR A 947 7.58 -24.06 -24.29
CA THR A 947 6.25 -23.60 -24.72
C THR A 947 5.94 -24.22 -26.08
N THR A 948 4.80 -24.92 -26.17
CA THR A 948 4.25 -25.40 -27.43
C THR A 948 2.91 -24.71 -27.73
N LYS A 949 2.36 -24.96 -28.92
CA LYS A 949 1.09 -24.40 -29.37
C LYS A 949 0.29 -25.53 -30.02
N ASN A 950 -0.87 -25.86 -29.45
CA ASN A 950 -1.73 -26.92 -29.96
C ASN A 950 -2.36 -26.53 -31.31
N GLU A 951 -2.94 -27.50 -32.01
CA GLU A 951 -3.64 -27.31 -33.29
C GLU A 951 -4.77 -26.26 -33.20
N GLU A 952 -5.41 -26.11 -32.03
CA GLU A 952 -6.40 -25.06 -31.73
C GLU A 952 -5.80 -23.64 -31.66
N GLY A 953 -4.49 -23.46 -31.79
CA GLY A 953 -3.78 -22.19 -31.59
C GLY A 953 -3.62 -21.78 -30.12
N VAL A 954 -4.01 -22.63 -29.18
CA VAL A 954 -3.87 -22.43 -27.73
C VAL A 954 -2.42 -22.67 -27.30
N PHE A 955 -1.84 -21.77 -26.50
CA PHE A 955 -0.50 -21.96 -25.95
C PHE A 955 -0.51 -22.98 -24.81
N VAL A 956 0.50 -23.85 -24.78
CA VAL A 956 0.71 -24.82 -23.70
C VAL A 956 2.07 -24.59 -23.08
N LEU A 957 2.10 -24.44 -21.75
CA LEU A 957 3.32 -24.45 -20.96
C LEU A 957 3.62 -25.90 -20.56
N ASP A 958 4.63 -26.49 -21.21
CA ASP A 958 5.07 -27.86 -21.04
C ASP A 958 6.20 -27.97 -20.02
N ARG A 959 6.17 -29.04 -19.24
CA ARG A 959 7.13 -29.37 -18.20
C ARG A 959 8.18 -30.31 -18.75
N ILE A 960 9.40 -29.81 -18.90
CA ILE A 960 10.54 -30.63 -19.34
C ILE A 960 10.96 -31.58 -18.20
N PHE A 961 10.47 -32.81 -18.26
CA PHE A 961 11.02 -33.93 -17.47
C PHE A 961 11.80 -34.93 -18.34
N ASP A 962 11.51 -35.02 -19.64
CA ASP A 962 12.09 -36.00 -20.57
C ASP A 962 12.92 -35.32 -21.69
N GLN A 963 13.82 -34.41 -21.34
CA GLN A 963 14.84 -33.95 -22.31
C GLN A 963 15.90 -35.04 -22.52
N ASP A 964 16.49 -35.08 -23.73
CA ASP A 964 17.50 -36.06 -24.10
C ASP A 964 18.62 -36.22 -23.07
N LYS A 965 19.12 -37.45 -22.93
CA LYS A 965 20.16 -37.86 -21.96
C LYS A 965 21.56 -37.31 -22.29
N THR A 966 21.65 -36.01 -22.58
CA THR A 966 22.89 -35.23 -22.60
C THR A 966 23.55 -35.39 -21.22
N GLN A 967 24.72 -36.02 -21.19
CA GLN A 967 25.28 -36.63 -19.97
C GLN A 967 25.78 -35.61 -18.91
N TYR A 968 25.57 -34.32 -19.17
CA TYR A 968 26.27 -33.19 -18.57
C TYR A 968 25.42 -32.35 -17.59
N SER A 969 24.10 -32.59 -17.54
CA SER A 969 23.19 -32.02 -16.54
C SER A 969 22.43 -33.13 -15.84
N LYS A 970 22.73 -33.36 -14.56
CA LYS A 970 22.07 -34.40 -13.74
C LYS A 970 20.71 -33.97 -13.17
N ASN A 971 20.32 -32.71 -13.39
CA ASN A 971 19.35 -32.01 -12.54
C ASN A 971 18.14 -31.43 -13.32
N TYR A 972 17.96 -31.82 -14.58
CA TYR A 972 16.90 -31.38 -15.50
C TYR A 972 15.47 -31.51 -14.92
N LEU A 973 15.23 -32.51 -14.08
CA LEU A 973 13.95 -32.74 -13.40
C LEU A 973 13.47 -31.58 -12.52
N LEU A 974 14.38 -30.70 -12.06
CA LEU A 974 14.02 -29.50 -11.31
C LEU A 974 13.52 -28.37 -12.23
N THR A 975 14.01 -28.29 -13.47
CA THR A 975 13.54 -27.31 -14.47
C THR A 975 12.07 -27.54 -14.79
N GLY A 976 11.64 -28.79 -14.96
CA GLY A 976 10.22 -29.15 -15.18
C GLY A 976 9.23 -28.73 -14.09
N LEU A 977 9.71 -28.30 -12.90
CA LEU A 977 8.86 -27.69 -11.87
C LEU A 977 8.45 -26.24 -12.20
N TYR A 978 9.27 -25.50 -12.96
CA TYR A 978 9.09 -24.07 -13.25
C TYR A 978 8.79 -23.87 -14.74
N PRO A 979 7.56 -23.46 -15.14
CA PRO A 979 7.15 -23.51 -16.53
C PRO A 979 7.76 -22.42 -17.44
N HIS A 980 8.13 -21.26 -16.88
CA HIS A 980 8.87 -20.22 -17.60
C HIS A 980 9.51 -19.24 -16.60
N ARG A 981 10.85 -19.18 -16.54
CA ARG A 981 11.66 -18.23 -15.74
C ARG A 981 13.03 -18.04 -16.39
N LEU A 982 13.46 -16.79 -16.63
CA LEU A 982 14.81 -16.51 -17.14
C LEU A 982 15.44 -15.35 -16.37
N THR A 983 16.37 -15.68 -15.46
CA THR A 983 17.10 -14.66 -14.68
C THR A 983 18.60 -14.67 -14.97
N GLN A 984 19.31 -13.63 -14.54
CA GLN A 984 20.78 -13.58 -14.55
C GLN A 984 21.44 -14.77 -13.84
N PHE A 985 20.75 -15.43 -12.91
CA PHE A 985 21.29 -16.58 -12.18
C PHE A 985 21.32 -17.89 -12.98
N ALA A 986 20.59 -17.98 -14.10
CA ALA A 986 20.75 -19.11 -15.04
C ALA A 986 22.15 -19.12 -15.67
N ASP A 987 22.57 -17.98 -16.24
CA ASP A 987 23.88 -17.87 -16.87
C ASP A 987 25.02 -17.80 -15.84
N LEU A 988 24.83 -17.12 -14.70
CA LEU A 988 25.81 -17.12 -13.62
C LEU A 988 25.99 -18.52 -13.00
N GLY A 989 24.93 -19.30 -12.82
CA GLY A 989 25.00 -20.70 -12.38
C GLY A 989 25.86 -21.53 -13.33
N LYS A 990 25.56 -21.51 -14.64
CA LYS A 990 26.35 -22.18 -15.69
C LYS A 990 27.83 -21.77 -15.67
N ILE A 991 28.13 -20.48 -15.54
CA ILE A 991 29.50 -19.95 -15.48
C ILE A 991 30.26 -20.48 -14.26
N PHE A 992 29.65 -20.51 -13.07
CA PHE A 992 30.34 -20.98 -11.87
C PHE A 992 30.35 -22.52 -11.72
N ALA A 993 29.42 -23.24 -12.32
CA ALA A 993 29.53 -24.69 -12.55
C ALA A 993 30.72 -25.01 -13.48
N ALA A 994 30.85 -24.31 -14.61
CA ALA A 994 32.00 -24.43 -15.52
C ALA A 994 33.33 -24.02 -14.84
N THR A 995 33.28 -23.03 -13.94
CA THR A 995 34.43 -22.64 -13.09
C THR A 995 34.89 -23.79 -12.21
N GLY A 996 33.96 -24.42 -11.47
CA GLY A 996 34.27 -25.57 -10.62
C GLY A 996 34.85 -26.74 -11.42
N LYS A 997 34.20 -27.13 -12.53
CA LYS A 997 34.70 -28.21 -13.41
C LYS A 997 36.10 -27.91 -13.97
N SER A 998 36.35 -26.66 -14.39
CA SER A 998 37.68 -26.22 -14.84
C SER A 998 38.76 -26.35 -13.76
N ILE A 999 38.45 -26.03 -12.50
CA ILE A 999 39.39 -26.15 -11.37
C ILE A 999 39.73 -27.63 -11.11
N LEU A 1000 38.75 -28.52 -11.17
CA LEU A 1000 38.98 -29.97 -10.99
C LEU A 1000 39.80 -30.57 -12.15
N PHE A 1001 39.47 -30.27 -13.41
CA PHE A 1001 40.20 -30.78 -14.56
C PHE A 1001 41.65 -30.27 -14.62
N LEU A 1002 41.90 -29.00 -14.27
CA LEU A 1002 43.27 -28.45 -14.16
C LEU A 1002 44.12 -29.10 -13.06
N HIS A 1003 43.50 -29.75 -12.07
CA HIS A 1003 44.19 -30.52 -11.03
C HIS A 1003 44.38 -31.99 -11.43
N GLN A 1004 43.41 -32.57 -12.12
CA GLN A 1004 43.41 -33.99 -12.52
C GLN A 1004 44.15 -34.25 -13.84
N SER A 1005 44.53 -33.20 -14.58
CA SER A 1005 45.14 -33.25 -15.92
C SER A 1005 44.29 -34.01 -16.96
N ASP A 1006 42.97 -34.05 -16.76
CA ASP A 1006 42.03 -34.69 -17.68
C ASP A 1006 41.73 -33.79 -18.91
N SER A 1007 41.46 -34.43 -20.04
CA SER A 1007 41.34 -33.79 -21.36
C SER A 1007 39.89 -33.42 -21.74
N ASN A 1008 38.88 -33.86 -20.97
CA ASN A 1008 37.47 -33.76 -21.35
C ASN A 1008 36.85 -32.36 -21.15
N TRP A 1009 37.34 -31.37 -21.88
CA TRP A 1009 36.77 -30.01 -21.92
C TRP A 1009 35.40 -29.92 -22.61
N GLU A 1010 34.91 -30.99 -23.24
CA GLU A 1010 33.65 -30.98 -24.00
C GLU A 1010 32.44 -30.65 -23.10
N GLU A 1011 32.45 -31.12 -21.86
CA GLU A 1011 31.41 -30.78 -20.87
C GLU A 1011 31.39 -29.28 -20.52
N ILE A 1012 32.56 -28.65 -20.43
CA ILE A 1012 32.69 -27.21 -20.14
C ILE A 1012 32.23 -26.40 -21.36
N ASP A 1013 32.69 -26.77 -22.56
CA ASP A 1013 32.26 -26.12 -23.80
C ASP A 1013 30.74 -26.29 -24.02
N HIS A 1014 30.15 -27.43 -23.66
CA HIS A 1014 28.70 -27.67 -23.69
C HIS A 1014 27.95 -26.72 -22.72
N ILE A 1015 28.37 -26.64 -21.44
CA ILE A 1015 27.76 -25.73 -20.44
C ILE A 1015 27.84 -24.27 -20.89
N LEU A 1016 28.99 -23.85 -21.43
CA LEU A 1016 29.18 -22.49 -21.93
C LEU A 1016 28.41 -22.23 -23.23
N SER A 1017 28.20 -23.24 -24.08
CA SER A 1017 27.34 -23.10 -25.27
C SER A 1017 25.87 -22.85 -24.89
N GLY A 1018 25.40 -23.44 -23.78
CA GLY A 1018 24.05 -23.27 -23.23
C GLY A 1018 23.77 -21.95 -22.51
N LEU A 1019 24.65 -20.95 -22.61
CA LEU A 1019 24.41 -19.59 -22.08
C LEU A 1019 23.45 -18.81 -22.99
N HIS A 1020 22.49 -18.06 -22.43
CA HIS A 1020 21.50 -17.30 -23.20
C HIS A 1020 22.08 -16.11 -23.99
N HIS A 1021 23.39 -15.84 -23.84
CA HIS A 1021 24.17 -14.97 -24.71
C HIS A 1021 24.48 -15.59 -26.09
N ASN A 1022 24.59 -16.92 -26.18
CA ASN A 1022 25.09 -17.65 -27.36
C ASN A 1022 23.97 -18.17 -28.30
N MET A 1023 22.69 -17.96 -27.95
CA MET A 1023 21.54 -18.46 -28.71
C MET A 1023 21.50 -17.85 -30.12
N SER A 1024 21.71 -18.69 -31.14
CA SER A 1024 21.77 -18.26 -32.55
C SER A 1024 20.38 -18.02 -33.16
N LYS A 1025 20.32 -17.40 -34.34
CA LYS A 1025 19.08 -17.03 -35.05
C LYS A 1025 18.23 -18.23 -35.57
N GLY A 1026 18.53 -19.47 -35.20
CA GLY A 1026 18.04 -20.68 -35.88
C GLY A 1026 17.05 -21.58 -35.15
N SER A 1027 16.79 -21.37 -33.85
CA SER A 1027 15.87 -22.23 -33.08
C SER A 1027 14.41 -21.76 -33.16
N ASN A 1028 13.50 -22.67 -33.52
CA ASN A 1028 12.06 -22.42 -33.73
C ASN A 1028 11.23 -22.14 -32.44
N GLN A 1029 11.84 -21.68 -31.36
CA GLN A 1029 11.09 -21.21 -30.19
C GLN A 1029 10.44 -19.85 -30.51
N SER A 1030 9.21 -19.64 -30.07
CA SER A 1030 8.47 -18.41 -30.32
C SER A 1030 8.97 -17.25 -29.45
N TYR A 1031 10.13 -16.68 -29.81
CA TYR A 1031 10.73 -15.53 -29.13
C TYR A 1031 9.71 -14.40 -28.94
N VAL A 1032 9.38 -14.08 -27.68
CA VAL A 1032 8.39 -13.04 -27.38
C VAL A 1032 8.93 -11.69 -27.89
N LEU A 1033 8.19 -11.08 -28.83
CA LEU A 1033 8.61 -9.91 -29.62
C LEU A 1033 10.02 -10.02 -30.23
N GLY A 1034 10.44 -11.24 -30.58
CA GLY A 1034 11.71 -11.50 -31.26
C GLY A 1034 12.99 -11.33 -30.42
N GLN A 1035 12.87 -11.17 -29.09
CA GLN A 1035 14.01 -10.94 -28.19
C GLN A 1035 14.93 -12.16 -28.10
N LYS A 1036 16.21 -12.01 -28.47
CA LYS A 1036 17.16 -13.15 -28.62
C LYS A 1036 18.06 -13.40 -27.41
N ARG A 1037 18.52 -12.33 -26.73
CA ARG A 1037 19.34 -12.39 -25.51
C ARG A 1037 18.54 -11.83 -24.35
N TYR A 1038 18.40 -12.60 -23.27
CA TYR A 1038 17.67 -12.21 -22.06
C TYR A 1038 18.59 -11.50 -21.06
N ASN A 1039 19.80 -12.02 -20.85
CA ASN A 1039 20.84 -11.39 -20.04
C ASN A 1039 21.78 -10.49 -20.88
N GLY A 1040 21.22 -9.74 -21.85
CA GLY A 1040 21.98 -8.90 -22.78
C GLY A 1040 22.89 -7.88 -22.09
N HIS A 1041 22.44 -7.30 -20.98
CA HIS A 1041 23.23 -6.41 -20.11
C HIS A 1041 24.56 -7.02 -19.59
N LEU A 1042 24.69 -8.35 -19.49
CA LEU A 1042 25.93 -9.03 -19.07
C LEU A 1042 26.73 -9.63 -20.24
N ALA A 1043 26.28 -9.47 -21.49
CA ALA A 1043 26.86 -10.07 -22.69
C ALA A 1043 28.39 -9.89 -22.79
N LYS A 1044 28.89 -8.68 -22.54
CA LYS A 1044 30.33 -8.37 -22.58
C LYS A 1044 31.12 -9.14 -21.51
N HIS A 1045 30.64 -9.17 -20.27
CA HIS A 1045 31.26 -9.91 -19.17
C HIS A 1045 31.30 -11.41 -19.44
N PHE A 1046 30.20 -11.97 -19.96
CA PHE A 1046 30.13 -13.37 -20.34
C PHE A 1046 31.11 -13.69 -21.49
N GLY A 1047 31.21 -12.82 -22.50
CA GLY A 1047 32.21 -12.93 -23.57
C GLY A 1047 33.66 -12.90 -23.06
N GLU A 1048 33.98 -12.01 -22.10
CA GLU A 1048 35.30 -11.94 -21.46
C GLU A 1048 35.63 -13.20 -20.64
N VAL A 1049 34.65 -13.77 -19.95
CA VAL A 1049 34.77 -15.04 -19.19
C VAL A 1049 34.91 -16.25 -20.12
N ILE A 1050 34.12 -16.37 -21.19
CA ILE A 1050 34.27 -17.41 -22.22
C ILE A 1050 35.67 -17.34 -22.85
N ASN A 1051 36.17 -16.14 -23.14
CA ASN A 1051 37.51 -15.93 -23.67
C ASN A 1051 38.62 -16.21 -22.65
N TYR A 1052 38.33 -16.20 -21.34
CA TYR A 1052 39.24 -16.68 -20.31
C TYR A 1052 39.30 -18.21 -20.27
N PHE A 1053 38.16 -18.92 -20.30
CA PHE A 1053 38.13 -20.39 -20.38
C PHE A 1053 38.85 -20.92 -21.64
N LYS A 1054 38.64 -20.29 -22.81
CA LYS A 1054 39.39 -20.62 -24.04
C LYS A 1054 40.90 -20.44 -23.89
N LYS A 1055 41.36 -19.47 -23.09
CA LYS A 1055 42.79 -19.26 -22.79
C LYS A 1055 43.33 -20.27 -21.78
N LEU A 1056 42.53 -20.71 -20.80
CA LEU A 1056 42.90 -21.80 -19.89
C LEU A 1056 43.08 -23.12 -20.66
N LYS A 1057 42.12 -23.49 -21.52
CA LYS A 1057 42.16 -24.71 -22.34
C LYS A 1057 43.43 -24.84 -23.19
N VAL A 1058 43.99 -23.71 -23.64
CA VAL A 1058 45.24 -23.65 -24.44
C VAL A 1058 46.50 -23.48 -23.57
N ARG A 1059 46.36 -23.00 -22.33
CA ARG A 1059 47.47 -22.79 -21.38
C ARG A 1059 47.28 -23.65 -20.13
N MET A 1060 47.36 -24.97 -20.31
CA MET A 1060 47.71 -25.86 -19.20
C MET A 1060 49.06 -25.41 -18.64
N ASN A 1061 49.08 -25.08 -17.35
CA ASN A 1061 50.31 -24.83 -16.58
C ASN A 1061 50.37 -25.97 -15.56
N ASP A 1062 51.56 -26.48 -15.26
CA ASP A 1062 51.73 -27.48 -14.21
C ASP A 1062 51.39 -26.85 -12.84
N PHE A 1063 50.18 -27.12 -12.35
CA PHE A 1063 49.71 -26.69 -11.03
C PHE A 1063 49.59 -27.91 -10.11
N SER A 1064 50.45 -28.02 -9.11
CA SER A 1064 50.49 -29.16 -8.18
C SER A 1064 49.58 -29.03 -6.95
N ASN A 1065 48.72 -28.01 -6.88
CA ASN A 1065 47.90 -27.69 -5.70
C ASN A 1065 46.52 -27.16 -6.10
N LEU A 1066 45.45 -27.83 -5.64
CA LEU A 1066 44.06 -27.45 -5.91
C LEU A 1066 43.73 -26.04 -5.37
N ILE A 1067 44.32 -25.68 -4.22
CA ILE A 1067 44.10 -24.38 -3.58
C ILE A 1067 44.60 -23.23 -4.46
N ASP A 1068 45.75 -23.39 -5.12
CA ASP A 1068 46.35 -22.34 -5.96
C ASP A 1068 45.63 -22.20 -7.30
N ILE A 1069 45.23 -23.33 -7.92
CA ILE A 1069 44.36 -23.36 -9.12
C ILE A 1069 43.07 -22.59 -8.81
N ARG A 1070 42.38 -23.00 -7.74
CA ARG A 1070 41.14 -22.41 -7.27
C ARG A 1070 41.30 -20.91 -7.00
N ASN A 1071 42.29 -20.52 -6.21
CA ASN A 1071 42.53 -19.12 -5.85
C ASN A 1071 42.79 -18.24 -7.08
N LYS A 1072 43.58 -18.73 -8.04
CA LYS A 1072 43.87 -18.04 -9.30
C LYS A 1072 42.63 -17.91 -10.18
N VAL A 1073 41.92 -19.02 -10.43
CA VAL A 1073 40.76 -19.08 -11.33
C VAL A 1073 39.58 -18.26 -10.77
N ILE A 1074 39.29 -18.34 -9.46
CA ILE A 1074 38.24 -17.52 -8.84
C ILE A 1074 38.59 -16.03 -8.94
N ARG A 1075 39.83 -15.63 -8.63
CA ARG A 1075 40.28 -14.23 -8.77
C ARG A 1075 40.13 -13.76 -10.22
N ASP A 1076 40.63 -14.53 -11.18
CA ASP A 1076 40.54 -14.21 -12.60
C ASP A 1076 39.07 -14.07 -13.09
N ILE A 1077 38.16 -14.92 -12.63
CA ILE A 1077 36.75 -14.87 -13.05
C ILE A 1077 35.98 -13.76 -12.32
N ALA A 1078 36.23 -13.53 -11.03
CA ALA A 1078 35.63 -12.42 -10.27
C ALA A 1078 35.94 -11.05 -10.88
N LEU A 1079 37.17 -10.85 -11.39
CA LEU A 1079 37.59 -9.62 -12.07
C LEU A 1079 36.92 -9.41 -13.44
N ARG A 1080 36.41 -10.48 -14.09
CA ARG A 1080 35.84 -10.42 -15.46
C ARG A 1080 34.32 -10.50 -15.48
N ALA A 1081 33.74 -11.34 -14.62
CA ALA A 1081 32.30 -11.45 -14.40
C ALA A 1081 31.69 -10.25 -13.65
N GLY A 1082 32.51 -9.34 -13.10
CA GLY A 1082 32.05 -8.20 -12.29
C GLY A 1082 33.06 -7.07 -12.13
N VAL A 1083 33.81 -6.73 -13.19
CA VAL A 1083 34.73 -5.58 -13.29
C VAL A 1083 35.98 -5.58 -12.39
N LEU A 1084 37.13 -5.61 -13.06
CA LEU A 1084 38.25 -4.68 -12.87
C LEU A 1084 39.11 -4.65 -14.16
N THR A 1085 38.64 -3.92 -15.17
CA THR A 1085 39.51 -3.43 -16.26
C THR A 1085 40.22 -2.17 -15.78
N SER A 1086 41.54 -2.14 -15.97
CA SER A 1086 42.44 -1.01 -15.63
C SER A 1086 41.98 0.33 -16.22
#